data_AF-A0AAN7NBT3-F1
#
_entry.id   AF-A0AAN7NBT3-F1
#
_cell.length_a   1.000
_cell.length_b   1.000
_cell.length_c   1.000
_cell.angle_alpha   90.00
_cell.angle_beta   90.00
_cell.angle_gamma   90.00
#
_symmetry.space_group_name_H-M   'P 1'
#
loop_
_entity.id
_entity.type
_entity.pdbx_description
1 polymer ?
#
loop_
_entity_poly.entity_id
_entity_poly.type
_entity_poly.pdbx_seq_one_letter_code
_entity_poly.pdbx_strand_id
1 'polypeptide(L)'
;MNRNTELDPRSITSEPASLTNSAGEEKMEVDSELSSPTLHSGESGFFERGIKTMLSIRISKRSLNKEKGKEGTGTWKGKRLSLRFSKSYEENKTMICNGTEKISEKIAAEPIQGKPLSVMEINELIQKRQLLEAFASIRYLEDETIAERDAEKYKDNPQEFVRKSRDVDLLYNSITKAIQSIVVGTLEHPTVEDTMLTSLVTLIAREEAAHPNTGNAARPGSDLLGTPRKWREEWREAINESARKRVQRVPMASKEEEHSWLDLHLGFLQKHLSQDLLKIKLSVKKCYPEEYQVCDMYVGAFHKAIASHLQDLSQRPLEFNELYTLLNWVANTYRSELFLGHPDLKPEVKTEDLSLLLTPADWDKLKNDYITSAKGKIKSYFGNILRLEVTERWEKEVHPEVKENLYHSSLSFDIQTIIGEHMKISGAISRSLGTKMLELCLAELHEFIPRFGEEFVAWSTARDSPIFAPYFTAYINSFHDLLSALETVFKVNTEELQKILATLTRNFTNIFLNKLRTKAQPLLKKILTKDWILATERPDSLASAVSQFSKHLQHMREPMGQELLRDVHKYVVREYIMQVIKPRGKMNEETRQRVSEKMNEEARILNNTLIDQGSDSDWLLPAIHHIADIIGEKKKDKIKEHVKELCQDYPDIRKEHVLAVLALRGLGRTRRAAIFRQGCRALESPDSGVGSTLFTEIDAPVIMSCF
;
A
#
# COMPACT_ATOMS: atom_id res chain seq x y z
N MET A 1 -50.21 -37.99 -20.82
CA MET A 1 -50.28 -38.77 -22.07
C MET A 1 -49.00 -38.46 -22.84
N ASN A 2 -47.95 -39.28 -22.68
CA ASN A 2 -47.58 -40.40 -23.58
C ASN A 2 -47.27 -39.90 -25.01
N ARG A 3 -46.08 -40.04 -25.62
CA ARG A 3 -44.97 -41.03 -25.56
C ARG A 3 -43.67 -40.31 -26.03
N ASN A 4 -42.47 -40.56 -25.48
CA ASN A 4 -41.54 -41.70 -25.70
C ASN A 4 -41.28 -41.96 -27.20
N THR A 5 -40.07 -42.16 -27.71
CA THR A 5 -38.94 -43.04 -27.33
C THR A 5 -37.80 -42.68 -28.33
N GLU A 6 -36.49 -42.80 -28.07
CA GLU A 6 -35.78 -44.08 -27.93
C GLU A 6 -34.34 -43.86 -27.41
N LEU A 7 -33.91 -44.81 -26.58
CA LEU A 7 -32.66 -44.93 -25.85
C LEU A 7 -31.78 -46.02 -26.48
N ASP A 8 -30.45 -45.86 -26.31
CA ASP A 8 -29.43 -46.88 -26.01
C ASP A 8 -29.04 -47.98 -27.03
N PRO A 9 -28.00 -48.81 -26.76
CA PRO A 9 -26.68 -48.57 -26.14
C PRO A 9 -25.56 -49.37 -26.85
N ARG A 10 -24.27 -49.20 -26.45
CA ARG A 10 -23.39 -50.34 -26.10
C ARG A 10 -22.04 -49.91 -25.55
N SER A 11 -21.79 -50.43 -24.35
CA SER A 11 -20.56 -50.49 -23.56
C SER A 11 -19.53 -51.46 -24.15
N ILE A 12 -18.24 -51.18 -23.93
CA ILE A 12 -17.23 -52.19 -23.59
C ILE A 12 -16.31 -51.62 -22.50
N THR A 13 -16.27 -52.36 -21.40
CA THR A 13 -15.45 -52.26 -20.19
C THR A 13 -14.01 -52.75 -20.40
N SER A 14 -13.02 -52.12 -19.75
CA SER A 14 -11.97 -52.78 -18.92
C SER A 14 -10.96 -51.78 -18.32
N GLU A 15 -10.97 -51.67 -16.98
CA GLU A 15 -9.92 -51.18 -16.07
C GLU A 15 -8.74 -52.20 -15.97
N PRO A 16 -7.69 -52.01 -15.12
CA PRO A 16 -6.86 -50.83 -14.82
C PRO A 16 -5.34 -51.16 -14.73
N ALA A 17 -4.43 -50.16 -14.67
CA ALA A 17 -3.11 -50.31 -14.00
C ALA A 17 -2.32 -48.98 -13.80
N SER A 18 -2.23 -48.58 -12.53
CA SER A 18 -1.09 -48.03 -11.77
C SER A 18 -0.25 -46.82 -12.26
N LEU A 19 -0.39 -45.73 -11.49
CA LEU A 19 0.61 -44.98 -10.71
C LEU A 19 1.98 -44.63 -11.34
N THR A 20 2.22 -43.32 -11.50
CA THR A 20 3.40 -42.65 -10.91
C THR A 20 3.17 -41.13 -10.82
N ASN A 21 3.29 -40.62 -9.59
CA ASN A 21 3.30 -39.20 -9.26
C ASN A 21 4.60 -38.56 -9.74
N SER A 22 4.53 -37.39 -10.39
CA SER A 22 5.63 -36.42 -10.36
C SER A 22 5.05 -35.05 -10.02
N ALA A 23 5.31 -34.61 -8.79
CA ALA A 23 5.12 -33.24 -8.36
C ALA A 23 5.98 -32.32 -9.24
N GLY A 24 5.35 -31.33 -9.86
CA GLY A 24 6.06 -30.27 -10.56
C GLY A 24 6.70 -29.35 -9.53
N GLU A 25 8.03 -29.31 -9.51
CA GLU A 25 8.80 -28.26 -8.86
C GLU A 25 8.52 -26.93 -9.56
N GLU A 26 7.76 -26.04 -8.91
CA GLU A 26 7.78 -24.61 -9.26
C GLU A 26 9.16 -24.06 -8.89
N LYS A 27 10.05 -24.00 -9.88
CA LYS A 27 11.27 -23.20 -9.83
C LYS A 27 10.88 -21.73 -9.67
N MET A 28 11.19 -21.17 -8.52
CA MET A 28 11.09 -19.74 -8.27
C MET A 28 12.16 -19.02 -9.12
N GLU A 29 11.69 -18.18 -10.03
CA GLU A 29 12.48 -17.27 -10.87
C GLU A 29 13.35 -16.37 -9.96
N VAL A 30 14.65 -16.63 -9.91
CA VAL A 30 15.66 -15.71 -9.35
C VAL A 30 16.39 -15.09 -10.52
N ASP A 31 15.77 -14.09 -11.16
CA ASP A 31 16.50 -13.18 -12.02
C ASP A 31 17.31 -12.23 -11.14
N SER A 32 18.62 -12.36 -11.24
CA SER A 32 19.60 -11.44 -10.66
C SER A 32 19.63 -10.17 -11.50
N GLU A 33 18.72 -9.23 -11.25
CA GLU A 33 18.89 -7.85 -11.72
C GLU A 33 19.76 -7.09 -10.72
N LEU A 34 21.01 -6.84 -11.12
CA LEU A 34 21.92 -5.90 -10.47
C LEU A 34 21.30 -4.50 -10.47
N SER A 35 20.62 -4.16 -9.37
CA SER A 35 20.30 -2.79 -9.00
C SER A 35 20.96 -2.52 -7.64
N SER A 36 21.94 -1.63 -7.62
CA SER A 36 22.61 -1.18 -6.38
C SER A 36 21.57 -0.59 -5.41
N PRO A 37 21.39 -1.11 -4.18
CA PRO A 37 20.49 -0.49 -3.23
C PRO A 37 21.21 0.64 -2.50
N THR A 38 20.80 1.88 -2.75
CA THR A 38 21.18 3.03 -1.93
C THR A 38 19.96 3.48 -1.13
N LEU A 39 19.54 2.72 -0.10
CA LEU A 39 18.51 3.18 0.83
C LEU A 39 18.86 2.74 2.26
N HIS A 40 19.00 3.73 3.13
CA HIS A 40 19.30 3.57 4.55
C HIS A 40 18.11 2.95 5.29
N SER A 41 18.39 2.10 6.28
CA SER A 41 17.44 1.35 7.13
C SER A 41 16.62 2.22 8.12
N GLY A 42 16.24 3.44 7.74
CA GLY A 42 15.51 4.40 8.59
C GLY A 42 14.16 4.87 8.03
N GLU A 43 13.65 4.26 6.96
CA GLU A 43 12.52 4.81 6.18
C GLU A 43 11.12 4.35 6.62
N SER A 44 10.99 3.32 7.47
CA SER A 44 9.70 2.76 7.91
C SER A 44 8.82 3.81 8.62
N GLY A 45 9.39 4.54 9.59
CA GLY A 45 8.71 5.63 10.30
C GLY A 45 8.62 6.95 9.53
N PHE A 46 9.38 7.10 8.44
CA PHE A 46 9.37 8.29 7.59
C PHE A 46 8.14 8.31 6.67
N PHE A 47 7.67 7.13 6.24
CA PHE A 47 6.53 6.96 5.35
C PHE A 47 5.18 7.28 6.01
N GLU A 48 4.88 6.68 7.16
CA GLU A 48 3.64 6.99 7.89
C GLU A 48 3.63 8.46 8.32
N ARG A 49 4.81 9.03 8.60
CA ARG A 49 4.99 10.47 8.79
C ARG A 49 4.76 11.25 7.49
N GLY A 50 5.16 10.76 6.32
CA GLY A 50 4.90 11.35 5.01
C GLY A 50 3.40 11.48 4.70
N ILE A 51 2.65 10.37 4.80
CA ILE A 51 1.18 10.39 4.63
C ILE A 51 0.52 11.29 5.69
N LYS A 52 0.91 11.14 6.96
CA LYS A 52 0.38 12.01 8.03
C LYS A 52 0.74 13.47 7.78
N THR A 53 1.92 13.78 7.27
CA THR A 53 2.36 15.13 6.94
C THR A 53 1.58 15.67 5.75
N MET A 54 1.36 14.87 4.70
CA MET A 54 0.51 15.25 3.56
C MET A 54 -0.91 15.57 4.02
N LEU A 55 -1.52 14.69 4.83
CA LEU A 55 -2.84 14.91 5.43
C LEU A 55 -2.86 16.09 6.41
N SER A 56 -1.74 16.38 7.10
CA SER A 56 -1.59 17.54 7.99
C SER A 56 -1.33 18.84 7.22
N ILE A 57 -0.69 18.80 6.05
CA ILE A 57 -0.52 19.93 5.15
C ILE A 57 -1.89 20.41 4.64
N ARG A 58 -2.89 19.53 4.49
CA ARG A 58 -4.28 19.97 4.23
C ARG A 58 -4.79 20.91 5.32
N ILE A 59 -4.44 20.67 6.58
CA ILE A 59 -4.79 21.53 7.72
C ILE A 59 -3.97 22.84 7.67
N SER A 60 -2.68 22.77 7.32
CA SER A 60 -1.75 23.92 7.33
C SER A 60 -1.77 24.81 6.09
N LYS A 61 -2.19 24.34 4.90
CA LYS A 61 -2.41 25.19 3.70
C LYS A 61 -3.39 26.35 3.96
N ARG A 62 -4.14 26.28 5.07
CA ARG A 62 -4.96 27.35 5.61
C ARG A 62 -4.16 28.54 6.20
N SER A 63 -2.95 28.34 6.71
CA SER A 63 -2.10 29.45 7.21
C SER A 63 -1.43 30.20 6.06
N LEU A 64 -0.90 29.48 5.08
CA LEU A 64 -0.24 30.07 3.90
C LEU A 64 -1.19 30.88 3.00
N ASN A 65 -2.45 30.46 2.86
CA ASN A 65 -3.44 31.24 2.10
C ASN A 65 -4.00 32.45 2.87
N LYS A 66 -3.78 32.54 4.19
CA LYS A 66 -4.01 33.77 4.97
C LYS A 66 -2.79 34.70 5.00
N GLU A 67 -1.59 34.19 4.71
CA GLU A 67 -0.33 34.96 4.75
C GLU A 67 0.18 35.46 3.39
N LYS A 68 -0.44 35.07 2.26
CA LYS A 68 -0.14 35.63 0.93
C LYS A 68 -0.57 37.10 0.72
N GLY A 69 -0.74 37.86 1.81
CA GLY A 69 -0.92 39.31 1.82
C GLY A 69 0.32 40.10 2.26
N LYS A 70 1.48 39.47 2.50
CA LYS A 70 2.73 40.17 2.79
C LYS A 70 3.93 39.48 2.14
N GLU A 71 4.45 40.10 1.08
CA GLU A 71 5.80 39.82 0.58
C GLU A 71 6.86 40.17 1.63
N GLY A 72 7.90 39.35 1.68
CA GLY A 72 9.09 39.56 2.49
C GLY A 72 10.17 38.55 2.10
N THR A 73 11.06 39.00 1.23
CA THR A 73 12.33 38.38 0.83
C THR A 73 13.09 37.68 1.96
N GLY A 74 13.52 36.43 1.75
CA GLY A 74 14.36 35.70 2.71
C GLY A 74 15.02 34.45 2.13
N THR A 75 16.27 34.59 1.71
CA THR A 75 17.17 33.58 1.16
C THR A 75 17.48 32.46 2.16
N TRP A 76 17.18 31.20 1.84
CA TRP A 76 17.59 30.05 2.67
C TRP A 76 18.91 29.46 2.16
N LYS A 77 20.02 29.84 2.80
CA LYS A 77 21.35 29.22 2.62
C LYS A 77 21.40 27.85 3.31
N GLY A 78 21.82 26.84 2.57
CA GLY A 78 22.11 25.49 3.08
C GLY A 78 23.25 25.49 4.10
N LYS A 79 23.11 24.67 5.14
CA LYS A 79 24.19 24.34 6.07
C LYS A 79 24.48 22.84 6.02
N ARG A 80 25.53 22.54 5.25
CA ARG A 80 26.38 21.34 5.33
C ARG A 80 27.07 21.37 6.70
N LEU A 81 26.92 20.33 7.52
CA LEU A 81 27.74 20.15 8.71
C LEU A 81 28.79 19.08 8.41
N SER A 82 30.02 19.56 8.24
CA SER A 82 31.25 18.79 8.15
C SER A 82 31.64 18.29 9.54
N LEU A 83 31.88 16.99 9.70
CA LEU A 83 32.57 16.45 10.86
C LEU A 83 34.09 16.50 10.61
N ARG A 84 34.77 17.31 11.42
CA ARG A 84 36.23 17.39 11.49
C ARG A 84 36.76 16.15 12.22
N PHE A 85 37.65 15.42 11.57
CA PHE A 85 38.53 14.45 12.21
C PHE A 85 39.68 15.19 12.90
N SER A 86 39.88 14.94 14.20
CA SER A 86 41.10 15.32 14.91
C SER A 86 42.08 14.16 14.84
N LYS A 87 43.21 14.44 14.21
CA LYS A 87 44.42 13.62 14.09
C LYS A 87 45.36 14.03 15.22
N SER A 88 45.96 13.09 15.95
CA SER A 88 47.23 13.35 16.63
C SER A 88 48.18 12.19 16.33
N TYR A 89 49.33 12.56 15.78
CA TYR A 89 50.51 11.75 15.55
C TYR A 89 51.31 11.63 16.85
N GLU A 90 52.06 10.54 17.01
CA GLU A 90 53.50 10.66 17.26
C GLU A 90 54.27 9.39 16.86
N GLU A 91 55.45 9.65 16.31
CA GLU A 91 56.40 8.78 15.61
C GLU A 91 57.41 8.14 16.59
N ASN A 92 57.94 6.95 16.27
CA ASN A 92 59.36 6.61 16.00
C ASN A 92 59.65 5.28 16.75
N LYS A 93 60.54 4.35 16.37
CA LYS A 93 61.64 4.31 15.40
C LYS A 93 62.00 2.83 15.16
N THR A 94 62.47 2.55 13.96
CA THR A 94 63.12 1.31 13.49
C THR A 94 64.37 0.90 14.27
N MET A 95 64.61 -0.41 14.37
CA MET A 95 65.97 -0.97 14.34
C MET A 95 65.99 -2.30 13.54
N ILE A 96 66.86 -2.36 12.54
CA ILE A 96 67.18 -3.52 11.69
C ILE A 96 68.41 -4.22 12.29
N CYS A 97 68.47 -5.55 12.27
CA CYS A 97 69.65 -6.32 11.82
C CYS A 97 69.31 -7.81 11.62
N ASN A 98 69.98 -8.36 10.60
CA ASN A 98 69.78 -9.67 9.97
C ASN A 98 70.25 -10.86 10.81
N GLY A 99 69.74 -12.04 10.45
CA GLY A 99 70.33 -13.33 10.80
C GLY A 99 69.56 -14.48 10.17
N THR A 100 70.02 -14.95 9.01
CA THR A 100 69.54 -16.19 8.38
C THR A 100 70.21 -17.37 9.07
N GLU A 101 69.46 -18.34 9.58
CA GLU A 101 69.97 -19.70 9.73
C GLU A 101 68.84 -20.74 9.70
N LYS A 102 68.99 -21.70 8.78
CA LYS A 102 68.20 -22.92 8.69
C LYS A 102 68.55 -23.81 9.89
N ILE A 103 67.54 -24.25 10.65
CA ILE A 103 67.66 -25.47 11.45
C ILE A 103 66.42 -26.32 11.21
N SER A 104 66.65 -27.46 10.57
CA SER A 104 65.75 -28.60 10.49
C SER A 104 65.90 -29.38 11.79
N GLU A 105 64.91 -29.35 12.68
CA GLU A 105 64.88 -30.23 13.84
C GLU A 105 63.61 -31.09 13.84
N LYS A 106 63.84 -32.37 13.54
CA LYS A 106 62.95 -33.48 13.90
C LYS A 106 62.84 -33.49 15.42
N ILE A 107 61.66 -33.16 15.96
CA ILE A 107 61.35 -33.45 17.36
C ILE A 107 60.83 -34.88 17.41
N ALA A 108 61.73 -35.80 17.74
CA ALA A 108 61.38 -37.12 18.24
C ALA A 108 60.67 -36.95 19.59
N ALA A 109 59.59 -37.68 19.80
CA ALA A 109 58.87 -37.73 21.06
C ALA A 109 59.79 -38.29 22.17
N GLU A 110 60.03 -37.49 23.20
CA GLU A 110 60.56 -38.00 24.46
C GLU A 110 59.42 -38.61 25.31
N PRO A 111 59.61 -39.80 25.90
CA PRO A 111 58.65 -40.39 26.82
C PRO A 111 58.71 -39.66 28.17
N ILE A 112 57.55 -39.31 28.72
CA ILE A 112 57.42 -38.73 30.05
C ILE A 112 57.87 -39.78 31.08
N GLN A 113 59.10 -39.65 31.57
CA GLN A 113 59.61 -40.42 32.70
C GLN A 113 59.39 -39.59 33.97
N GLY A 114 58.17 -39.67 34.53
CA GLY A 114 57.77 -38.99 35.75
C GLY A 114 56.63 -39.74 36.44
N LYS A 115 56.62 -39.73 37.77
CA LYS A 115 55.62 -40.36 38.64
C LYS A 115 54.18 -40.05 38.15
N PRO A 116 53.24 -41.01 38.12
CA PRO A 116 51.88 -40.75 37.65
C PRO A 116 51.24 -39.63 38.47
N LEU A 117 50.74 -38.61 37.77
CA LEU A 117 50.06 -37.48 38.39
C LEU A 117 48.74 -37.97 39.01
N SER A 118 48.41 -37.42 40.17
CA SER A 118 47.12 -37.66 40.82
C SER A 118 45.98 -37.03 40.00
N VAL A 119 44.77 -37.56 40.17
CA VAL A 119 43.55 -37.01 39.56
C VAL A 119 43.38 -35.52 39.85
N MET A 120 43.80 -35.06 41.04
CA MET A 120 43.74 -33.66 41.44
C MET A 120 44.74 -32.79 40.66
N GLU A 121 45.99 -33.22 40.53
CA GLU A 121 47.03 -32.51 39.77
C GLU A 121 46.67 -32.41 38.28
N ILE A 122 46.09 -33.48 37.71
CA ILE A 122 45.60 -33.45 36.33
C ILE A 122 44.44 -32.46 36.17
N ASN A 123 43.50 -32.44 37.12
CA ASN A 123 42.43 -31.46 37.08
C ASN A 123 42.96 -30.02 37.21
N GLU A 124 43.99 -29.77 38.00
CA GLU A 124 44.67 -28.45 38.06
C GLU A 124 45.29 -28.05 36.73
N LEU A 125 45.91 -28.98 36.00
CA LEU A 125 46.42 -28.72 34.64
C LEU A 125 45.30 -28.33 33.67
N ILE A 126 44.12 -28.97 33.77
CA ILE A 126 42.93 -28.58 32.99
C ILE A 126 42.48 -27.16 33.36
N GLN A 127 42.42 -26.82 34.65
CA GLN A 127 42.05 -25.46 35.09
C GLN A 127 43.06 -24.40 34.61
N LYS A 128 44.36 -24.75 34.56
CA LYS A 128 45.43 -23.89 34.02
C LYS A 128 45.49 -23.86 32.49
N ARG A 129 44.54 -24.51 31.80
CA ARG A 129 44.44 -24.59 30.33
C ARG A 129 45.63 -25.30 29.65
N GLN A 130 46.39 -26.10 30.37
CA GLN A 130 47.48 -26.94 29.85
C GLN A 130 46.92 -28.26 29.30
N LEU A 131 46.04 -28.17 28.30
CA LEU A 131 45.17 -29.29 27.91
C LEU A 131 45.90 -30.49 27.29
N LEU A 132 47.01 -30.26 26.57
CA LEU A 132 47.79 -31.33 25.95
C LEU A 132 48.52 -32.20 26.99
N GLU A 133 49.03 -31.58 28.04
CA GLU A 133 49.71 -32.25 29.15
C GLU A 133 48.71 -32.98 30.05
N ALA A 134 47.57 -32.35 30.31
CA ALA A 134 46.44 -32.98 30.99
C ALA A 134 45.96 -34.23 30.23
N PHE A 135 45.78 -34.16 28.91
CA PHE A 135 45.34 -35.30 28.10
C PHE A 135 46.35 -36.45 28.10
N ALA A 136 47.66 -36.17 27.95
CA ALA A 136 48.69 -37.21 28.03
C ALA A 136 48.65 -37.94 29.38
N SER A 137 48.41 -37.21 30.46
CA SER A 137 48.31 -37.75 31.82
C SER A 137 47.02 -38.58 32.02
N ILE A 138 45.89 -38.14 31.46
CA ILE A 138 44.63 -38.90 31.48
C ILE A 138 44.78 -40.19 30.68
N ARG A 139 45.41 -40.14 29.50
CA ARG A 139 45.69 -41.32 28.67
C ARG A 139 46.55 -42.35 29.41
N TYR A 140 47.58 -41.89 30.11
CA TYR A 140 48.38 -42.77 30.97
C TYR A 140 47.53 -43.45 32.05
N LEU A 141 46.67 -42.70 32.75
CA LEU A 141 45.76 -43.26 33.76
C LEU A 141 44.70 -44.21 33.17
N GLU A 142 44.20 -43.90 31.98
CA GLU A 142 43.26 -44.75 31.25
C GLU A 142 43.92 -46.07 30.83
N ASP A 143 45.10 -46.01 30.22
CA ASP A 143 45.87 -47.18 29.79
C ASP A 143 46.31 -48.03 31.01
N GLU A 144 46.68 -47.41 32.14
CA GLU A 144 46.95 -48.09 33.41
C GLU A 144 45.69 -48.79 33.93
N THR A 145 44.54 -48.11 33.95
CA THR A 145 43.27 -48.67 34.42
C THR A 145 42.79 -49.83 33.53
N ILE A 146 43.03 -49.74 32.21
CA ILE A 146 42.75 -50.82 31.24
C ILE A 146 43.70 -52.00 31.47
N ALA A 147 45.00 -51.76 31.64
CA ALA A 147 45.97 -52.82 31.91
C ALA A 147 45.71 -53.53 33.26
N GLU A 148 45.33 -52.79 34.30
CA GLU A 148 44.95 -53.35 35.60
C GLU A 148 43.65 -54.18 35.53
N ARG A 149 42.69 -53.76 34.69
CA ARG A 149 41.49 -54.55 34.37
C ARG A 149 41.85 -55.85 33.68
N ASP A 150 42.67 -55.78 32.63
CA ASP A 150 43.04 -56.93 31.80
C ASP A 150 43.94 -57.92 32.56
N ALA A 151 44.70 -57.44 33.54
CA ALA A 151 45.44 -58.25 34.51
C ALA A 151 44.57 -58.81 35.66
N GLU A 152 43.25 -58.61 35.62
CA GLU A 152 42.26 -59.08 36.61
C GLU A 152 42.53 -58.61 38.06
N LYS A 153 43.26 -57.49 38.23
CA LYS A 153 43.71 -56.96 39.54
C LYS A 153 42.55 -56.62 40.49
N TYR A 154 41.36 -56.38 39.95
CA TYR A 154 40.17 -55.94 40.68
C TYR A 154 39.14 -57.04 40.96
N LYS A 155 39.49 -58.32 40.76
CA LYS A 155 38.60 -59.46 41.04
C LYS A 155 37.98 -59.44 42.44
N ASP A 156 38.75 -59.01 43.44
CA ASP A 156 38.33 -58.98 44.86
C ASP A 156 37.73 -57.64 45.30
N ASN A 157 37.84 -56.57 44.49
CA ASN A 157 37.32 -55.24 44.81
C ASN A 157 36.77 -54.49 43.58
N PRO A 158 35.60 -54.90 43.04
CA PRO A 158 35.01 -54.27 41.86
C PRO A 158 34.68 -52.78 42.04
N GLN A 159 34.43 -52.34 43.28
CA GLN A 159 34.04 -50.96 43.58
C GLN A 159 35.19 -49.97 43.40
N GLU A 160 36.44 -50.40 43.56
CA GLU A 160 37.63 -49.56 43.34
C GLU A 160 37.90 -49.33 41.85
N PHE A 161 37.70 -50.36 41.02
CA PHE A 161 37.75 -50.22 39.56
C PHE A 161 36.71 -49.22 39.05
N VAL A 162 35.47 -49.30 39.53
CA VAL A 162 34.40 -48.34 39.19
C VAL A 162 34.75 -46.92 39.61
N ARG A 163 35.41 -46.73 40.76
CA ARG A 163 35.87 -45.40 41.21
C ARG A 163 36.95 -44.84 40.27
N LYS A 164 37.98 -45.63 39.94
CA LYS A 164 39.02 -45.21 38.99
C LYS A 164 38.47 -44.92 37.59
N SER A 165 37.60 -45.78 37.07
CA SER A 165 36.89 -45.58 35.79
C SER A 165 36.12 -44.25 35.80
N ARG A 166 35.39 -43.97 36.89
CA ARG A 166 34.65 -42.71 37.06
C ARG A 166 35.58 -41.49 37.18
N ASP A 167 36.72 -41.61 37.84
CA ASP A 167 37.69 -40.52 37.96
C ASP A 167 38.28 -40.16 36.57
N VAL A 168 38.60 -41.16 35.75
CA VAL A 168 39.02 -40.97 34.35
C VAL A 168 37.90 -40.33 33.53
N ASP A 169 36.66 -40.80 33.64
CA ASP A 169 35.50 -40.19 32.99
C ASP A 169 35.29 -38.72 33.39
N LEU A 170 35.46 -38.38 34.68
CA LEU A 170 35.34 -37.01 35.17
C LEU A 170 36.41 -36.10 34.58
N LEU A 171 37.66 -36.57 34.47
CA LEU A 171 38.75 -35.81 33.85
C LEU A 171 38.51 -35.57 32.35
N TYR A 172 38.04 -36.60 31.62
CA TYR A 172 37.62 -36.46 30.23
C TYR A 172 36.49 -35.44 30.06
N ASN A 173 35.47 -35.48 30.92
CA ASN A 173 34.38 -34.50 30.92
C ASN A 173 34.86 -33.08 31.26
N SER A 174 35.85 -32.94 32.16
CA SER A 174 36.49 -31.65 32.45
C SER A 174 37.23 -31.09 31.24
N ILE A 175 37.92 -31.93 30.46
CA ILE A 175 38.50 -31.51 29.17
C ILE A 175 37.40 -31.10 28.20
N THR A 176 36.34 -31.89 28.02
CA THR A 176 35.22 -31.52 27.13
C THR A 176 34.64 -30.15 27.48
N LYS A 177 34.43 -29.86 28.77
CA LYS A 177 33.99 -28.54 29.24
C LYS A 177 35.00 -27.43 28.93
N ALA A 178 36.29 -27.71 29.07
CA ALA A 178 37.35 -26.75 28.72
C ALA A 178 37.36 -26.45 27.22
N ILE A 179 37.22 -27.48 26.37
CA ILE A 179 37.07 -27.35 24.90
C ILE A 179 35.90 -26.43 24.57
N GLN A 180 34.72 -26.74 25.10
CA GLN A 180 33.51 -25.93 24.88
C GLN A 180 33.70 -24.48 25.36
N SER A 181 34.32 -24.28 26.53
CA SER A 181 34.59 -22.95 27.09
C SER A 181 35.53 -22.12 26.22
N ILE A 182 36.59 -22.72 25.67
CA ILE A 182 37.55 -22.04 24.80
C ILE A 182 36.87 -21.64 23.48
N VAL A 183 36.14 -22.56 22.85
CA VAL A 183 35.45 -22.30 21.57
C VAL A 183 34.38 -21.23 21.74
N VAL A 184 33.57 -21.29 22.80
CA VAL A 184 32.55 -20.27 23.08
C VAL A 184 33.20 -18.90 23.35
N GLY A 185 34.27 -18.87 24.14
CA GLY A 185 35.00 -17.64 24.49
C GLY A 185 35.77 -17.00 23.31
N THR A 186 35.99 -17.73 22.23
CA THR A 186 36.79 -17.26 21.07
C THR A 186 36.26 -15.96 20.47
N LEU A 187 34.93 -15.80 20.40
CA LEU A 187 34.28 -14.59 19.87
C LEU A 187 33.98 -13.53 20.94
N GLU A 188 34.14 -13.86 22.23
CA GLU A 188 33.87 -12.94 23.34
C GLU A 188 35.04 -11.99 23.60
N HIS A 189 36.27 -12.48 23.47
CA HIS A 189 37.48 -11.67 23.68
C HIS A 189 37.84 -10.85 22.43
N PRO A 190 38.39 -9.62 22.54
CA PRO A 190 38.76 -8.83 21.37
C PRO A 190 39.91 -9.46 20.56
N THR A 191 40.81 -10.17 21.22
CA THR A 191 41.97 -10.85 20.62
C THR A 191 41.74 -12.36 20.56
N VAL A 192 42.20 -13.00 19.48
CA VAL A 192 42.20 -14.47 19.35
C VAL A 192 43.48 -15.00 19.99
N GLU A 193 43.35 -15.99 20.87
CA GLU A 193 44.48 -16.69 21.48
C GLU A 193 44.94 -17.83 20.55
N ASP A 194 45.74 -17.51 19.53
CA ASP A 194 46.10 -18.44 18.45
C ASP A 194 46.77 -19.73 18.96
N THR A 195 47.61 -19.62 19.99
CA THR A 195 48.29 -20.75 20.62
C THR A 195 47.32 -21.70 21.32
N MET A 196 46.26 -21.15 21.94
CA MET A 196 45.22 -21.91 22.62
C MET A 196 44.35 -22.68 21.63
N LEU A 197 43.96 -22.06 20.51
CA LEU A 197 43.18 -22.72 19.46
C LEU A 197 44.00 -23.80 18.73
N THR A 198 45.27 -23.54 18.46
CA THR A 198 46.16 -24.55 17.83
C THR A 198 46.38 -25.75 18.75
N SER A 199 46.54 -25.50 20.07
CA SER A 199 46.65 -26.56 21.08
C SER A 199 45.35 -27.37 21.18
N LEU A 200 44.20 -26.72 21.07
CA LEU A 200 42.89 -27.37 21.03
C LEU A 200 42.74 -28.29 19.81
N VAL A 201 43.11 -27.83 18.62
CA VAL A 201 43.08 -28.66 17.40
C VAL A 201 44.00 -29.87 17.55
N THR A 202 45.21 -29.65 18.07
CA THR A 202 46.17 -30.73 18.31
C THR A 202 45.63 -31.75 19.30
N LEU A 203 44.91 -31.30 20.34
CA LEU A 203 44.25 -32.17 21.31
C LEU A 203 43.19 -33.06 20.65
N ILE A 204 42.31 -32.48 19.82
CA ILE A 204 41.25 -33.22 19.12
C ILE A 204 41.89 -34.25 18.16
N ALA A 205 42.92 -33.85 17.40
CA ALA A 205 43.61 -34.78 16.50
C ALA A 205 44.29 -35.94 17.27
N ARG A 206 44.84 -35.69 18.47
CA ARG A 206 45.42 -36.73 19.32
C ARG A 206 44.37 -37.69 19.89
N GLU A 207 43.19 -37.21 20.22
CA GLU A 207 42.07 -38.06 20.62
C GLU A 207 41.62 -38.97 19.48
N GLU A 208 41.41 -38.41 18.28
CA GLU A 208 41.02 -39.16 17.08
C GLU A 208 42.07 -40.21 16.67
N ALA A 209 43.36 -39.89 16.83
CA ALA A 209 44.46 -40.83 16.60
C ALA A 209 44.54 -41.93 17.68
N ALA A 210 44.24 -41.60 18.94
CA ALA A 210 44.25 -42.55 20.05
C ALA A 210 43.07 -43.54 20.01
N HIS A 211 41.95 -43.13 19.43
CA HIS A 211 40.73 -43.94 19.34
C HIS A 211 40.18 -43.96 17.90
N PRO A 212 40.86 -44.63 16.95
CA PRO A 212 40.33 -44.78 15.60
C PRO A 212 39.01 -45.55 15.63
N ASN A 213 38.00 -45.06 14.90
CA ASN A 213 36.63 -45.62 14.84
C ASN A 213 36.65 -47.15 14.65
N THR A 214 36.56 -47.89 15.75
CA THR A 214 36.31 -49.33 15.72
C THR A 214 34.80 -49.51 15.77
N GLY A 215 34.23 -49.98 14.67
CA GLY A 215 32.79 -50.22 14.48
C GLY A 215 32.22 -51.35 15.33
N ASN A 216 32.56 -51.42 16.62
CA ASN A 216 31.97 -52.35 17.57
C ASN A 216 30.98 -51.59 18.45
N ALA A 217 29.69 -51.87 18.23
CA ALA A 217 28.60 -51.38 19.04
C ALA A 217 28.89 -51.68 20.53
N ALA A 218 29.13 -50.64 21.31
CA ALA A 218 29.11 -50.73 22.77
C ALA A 218 27.74 -51.27 23.19
N ARG A 219 27.74 -52.41 23.89
CA ARG A 219 26.54 -52.93 24.55
C ARG A 219 26.03 -51.86 25.54
N PRO A 220 24.71 -51.66 25.68
CA PRO A 220 24.17 -50.73 26.66
C PRO A 220 24.65 -51.15 28.07
N GLY A 221 25.46 -50.31 28.72
CA GLY A 221 26.02 -50.57 30.05
C GLY A 221 27.50 -50.97 30.12
N SER A 222 28.27 -50.90 29.02
CA SER A 222 29.74 -51.13 29.05
C SER A 222 30.51 -49.88 29.48
N ASP A 223 31.56 -50.04 30.29
CA ASP A 223 32.49 -48.99 30.72
C ASP A 223 32.94 -48.09 29.55
N LEU A 224 32.95 -46.78 29.77
CA LEU A 224 33.38 -45.77 28.78
C LEU A 224 34.91 -45.73 28.57
N LEU A 225 35.66 -46.52 29.35
CA LEU A 225 37.11 -46.66 29.25
C LEU A 225 37.53 -47.14 27.86
N GLY A 226 38.38 -46.36 27.19
CA GLY A 226 38.90 -46.66 25.85
C GLY A 226 37.99 -46.23 24.69
N THR A 227 36.86 -45.57 24.96
CA THR A 227 35.92 -45.11 23.91
C THR A 227 36.18 -43.65 23.51
N PRO A 228 36.06 -43.32 22.21
CA PRO A 228 36.22 -41.94 21.75
C PRO A 228 35.13 -41.04 22.34
N ARG A 229 35.55 -39.87 22.85
CA ARG A 229 34.64 -38.81 23.34
C ARG A 229 34.08 -37.97 22.20
N LYS A 230 34.61 -38.14 20.99
CA LYS A 230 34.19 -37.45 19.78
C LYS A 230 34.31 -35.93 19.94
N TRP A 231 35.46 -35.44 20.40
CA TRP A 231 35.63 -34.01 20.66
C TRP A 231 35.45 -33.12 19.43
N ARG A 232 35.55 -33.68 18.21
CA ARG A 232 35.17 -32.97 16.97
C ARG A 232 33.67 -32.66 16.89
N GLU A 233 32.80 -33.54 17.39
CA GLU A 233 31.35 -33.27 17.49
C GLU A 233 31.07 -32.21 18.56
N GLU A 234 31.70 -32.35 19.73
CA GLU A 234 31.59 -31.37 20.83
C GLU A 234 32.09 -29.97 20.43
N TRP A 235 33.16 -29.91 19.63
CA TRP A 235 33.65 -28.66 19.04
C TRP A 235 32.61 -28.02 18.11
N ARG A 236 31.94 -28.79 17.25
CA ARG A 236 30.86 -28.27 16.38
C ARG A 236 29.69 -27.74 17.21
N GLU A 237 29.26 -28.46 18.23
CA GLU A 237 28.19 -28.00 19.11
C GLU A 237 28.60 -26.75 19.92
N ALA A 238 29.86 -26.65 20.34
CA ALA A 238 30.37 -25.44 20.97
C ALA A 238 30.37 -24.22 20.03
N ILE A 239 30.59 -24.42 18.72
CA ILE A 239 30.43 -23.38 17.71
C ILE A 239 28.96 -22.94 17.59
N ASN A 240 28.03 -23.90 17.51
CA ASN A 240 26.59 -23.62 17.51
C ASN A 240 26.18 -22.79 18.74
N GLU A 241 26.66 -23.20 19.91
CA GLU A 241 26.38 -22.51 21.17
C GLU A 241 27.03 -21.12 21.24
N SER A 242 28.25 -20.97 20.70
CA SER A 242 28.92 -19.67 20.57
C SER A 242 28.07 -18.71 19.73
N ALA A 243 27.68 -19.14 18.52
CA ALA A 243 26.85 -18.35 17.62
C ALA A 243 25.50 -17.99 18.26
N ARG A 244 24.83 -18.96 18.90
CA ARG A 244 23.56 -18.76 19.61
C ARG A 244 23.68 -17.71 20.72
N LYS A 245 24.72 -17.79 21.56
CA LYS A 245 24.97 -16.79 22.62
C LYS A 245 25.24 -15.41 22.05
N ARG A 246 25.98 -15.30 20.94
CA ARG A 246 26.26 -14.02 20.28
C ARG A 246 24.98 -13.35 19.78
N VAL A 247 24.12 -14.10 19.09
CA VAL A 247 22.81 -13.61 18.62
C VAL A 247 21.92 -13.18 19.79
N GLN A 248 21.82 -13.99 20.85
CA GLN A 248 20.97 -13.69 22.01
C GLN A 248 21.45 -12.52 22.87
N ARG A 249 22.75 -12.22 22.87
CA ARG A 249 23.33 -11.10 23.62
C ARG A 249 23.17 -9.75 22.92
N VAL A 250 22.74 -9.74 21.66
CA VAL A 250 22.48 -8.48 20.96
C VAL A 250 21.41 -7.71 21.73
N PRO A 251 21.69 -6.46 22.14
CA PRO A 251 20.73 -5.67 22.91
C PRO A 251 19.38 -5.57 22.20
N MET A 252 18.31 -5.73 22.97
CA MET A 252 16.98 -5.28 22.57
C MET A 252 16.88 -3.78 22.89
N ALA A 253 16.21 -3.02 22.04
CA ALA A 253 16.11 -1.56 22.20
C ALA A 253 15.42 -1.18 23.53
N SER A 254 15.68 0.03 24.02
CA SER A 254 15.13 0.52 25.27
C SER A 254 13.63 0.88 25.13
N LYS A 255 12.93 1.08 26.26
CA LYS A 255 11.52 1.52 26.27
C LYS A 255 11.30 2.89 25.61
N GLU A 256 12.34 3.71 25.48
CA GLU A 256 12.26 5.03 24.85
C GLU A 256 12.30 4.96 23.31
N GLU A 257 12.68 3.79 22.76
CA GLU A 257 12.87 3.50 21.34
C GLU A 257 11.81 2.52 20.80
N GLU A 258 10.69 2.36 21.53
CA GLU A 258 9.67 1.32 21.32
C GLU A 258 9.08 1.28 19.91
N HIS A 259 9.00 2.41 19.20
CA HIS A 259 8.44 2.44 17.83
C HIS A 259 9.40 1.99 16.72
N SER A 260 10.67 1.74 17.02
CA SER A 260 11.68 1.30 16.04
C SER A 260 12.64 0.27 16.62
N TRP A 261 12.21 -0.43 17.69
CA TRP A 261 13.07 -1.37 18.41
C TRP A 261 13.59 -2.48 17.49
N LEU A 262 12.75 -2.97 16.57
CA LEU A 262 13.11 -4.06 15.67
C LEU A 262 14.12 -3.62 14.60
N ASP A 263 13.95 -2.42 14.04
CA ASP A 263 14.91 -1.81 13.11
C ASP A 263 16.29 -1.69 13.78
N LEU A 264 16.33 -1.16 15.01
CA LEU A 264 17.56 -1.00 15.80
C LEU A 264 18.18 -2.36 16.15
N HIS A 265 17.36 -3.31 16.59
CA HIS A 265 17.82 -4.64 16.98
C HIS A 265 18.45 -5.39 15.79
N LEU A 266 17.79 -5.38 14.62
CA LEU A 266 18.32 -6.00 13.40
C LEU A 266 19.59 -5.28 12.91
N GLY A 267 19.68 -3.96 13.06
CA GLY A 267 20.89 -3.20 12.78
C GLY A 267 22.07 -3.58 13.69
N PHE A 268 21.82 -3.74 15.00
CA PHE A 268 22.84 -4.23 15.93
C PHE A 268 23.23 -5.68 15.63
N LEU A 269 22.27 -6.55 15.29
CA LEU A 269 22.53 -7.93 14.91
C LEU A 269 23.45 -7.97 13.68
N GLN A 270 23.11 -7.25 12.63
CA GLN A 270 23.92 -7.12 11.42
C GLN A 270 25.35 -6.65 11.74
N LYS A 271 25.50 -5.59 12.53
CA LYS A 271 26.82 -5.02 12.85
C LYS A 271 27.70 -5.99 13.66
N HIS A 272 27.18 -6.55 14.76
CA HIS A 272 27.96 -7.42 15.63
C HIS A 272 28.36 -8.71 14.91
N LEU A 273 27.43 -9.30 14.16
CA LEU A 273 27.72 -10.54 13.44
C LEU A 273 28.69 -10.32 12.27
N SER A 274 28.63 -9.17 11.59
CA SER A 274 29.62 -8.83 10.56
C SER A 274 31.04 -8.75 11.14
N GLN A 275 31.18 -8.14 12.31
CA GLN A 275 32.46 -8.05 13.02
C GLN A 275 32.97 -9.44 13.43
N ASP A 276 32.08 -10.30 13.92
CA ASP A 276 32.42 -11.67 14.31
C ASP A 276 32.86 -12.50 13.09
N LEU A 277 32.13 -12.43 11.98
CA LEU A 277 32.47 -13.13 10.73
C LEU A 277 33.81 -12.65 10.16
N LEU A 278 34.07 -11.34 10.17
CA LEU A 278 35.37 -10.79 9.77
C LEU A 278 36.51 -11.29 10.67
N LYS A 279 36.29 -11.32 11.99
CA LYS A 279 37.26 -11.85 12.94
C LYS A 279 37.53 -13.34 12.71
N ILE A 280 36.49 -14.12 12.40
CA ILE A 280 36.63 -15.55 12.09
C ILE A 280 37.50 -15.73 10.86
N LYS A 281 37.21 -14.98 9.79
CA LYS A 281 37.97 -15.03 8.54
C LYS A 281 39.43 -14.60 8.72
N LEU A 282 39.69 -13.50 9.41
CA LEU A 282 41.02 -12.88 9.48
C LEU A 282 41.96 -13.54 10.49
N SER A 283 41.41 -14.07 11.59
CA SER A 283 42.20 -14.58 12.73
C SER A 283 41.92 -16.04 13.03
N VAL A 284 40.65 -16.42 13.22
CA VAL A 284 40.31 -17.80 13.67
C VAL A 284 40.65 -18.83 12.61
N LYS A 285 40.37 -18.56 11.32
CA LYS A 285 40.68 -19.46 10.19
C LYS A 285 42.13 -19.93 10.18
N LYS A 286 43.08 -19.07 10.56
CA LYS A 286 44.52 -19.37 10.55
C LYS A 286 44.93 -20.42 11.60
N CYS A 287 44.12 -20.61 12.64
CA CYS A 287 44.40 -21.53 13.74
C CYS A 287 43.96 -22.97 13.47
N TYR A 288 43.22 -23.20 12.37
CA TYR A 288 42.62 -24.49 12.06
C TYR A 288 43.08 -25.02 10.69
N PRO A 289 43.24 -26.34 10.54
CA PRO A 289 43.43 -27.00 9.26
C PRO A 289 42.21 -26.82 8.33
N GLU A 290 42.44 -26.85 7.01
CA GLU A 290 41.38 -26.67 6.00
C GLU A 290 40.26 -27.71 6.11
N GLU A 291 40.57 -28.91 6.57
CA GLU A 291 39.62 -30.01 6.80
C GLU A 291 38.49 -29.66 7.77
N TYR A 292 38.69 -28.67 8.66
CA TYR A 292 37.66 -28.24 9.61
C TYR A 292 36.63 -27.30 9.00
N GLN A 293 36.91 -26.69 7.83
CA GLN A 293 36.02 -25.74 7.15
C GLN A 293 35.41 -24.72 8.13
N VAL A 294 36.25 -24.11 8.97
CA VAL A 294 35.81 -23.35 10.14
C VAL A 294 34.91 -22.17 9.77
N CYS A 295 35.21 -21.47 8.68
CA CYS A 295 34.37 -20.40 8.18
C CYS A 295 32.95 -20.89 7.86
N ASP A 296 32.82 -21.96 7.08
CA ASP A 296 31.52 -22.54 6.71
C ASP A 296 30.75 -23.03 7.94
N MET A 297 31.46 -23.65 8.91
CA MET A 297 30.86 -24.11 10.16
C MET A 297 30.28 -22.95 10.98
N TYR A 298 31.04 -21.86 11.15
CA TYR A 298 30.54 -20.67 11.86
C TYR A 298 29.42 -19.97 11.10
N VAL A 299 29.53 -19.86 9.77
CA VAL A 299 28.47 -19.26 8.94
C VAL A 299 27.18 -20.05 9.07
N GLY A 300 27.24 -21.39 8.99
CA GLY A 300 26.09 -22.27 9.20
C GLY A 300 25.51 -22.16 10.62
N ALA A 301 26.37 -22.09 11.64
CA ALA A 301 25.95 -21.89 13.03
C ALA A 301 25.24 -20.55 13.25
N PHE A 302 25.78 -19.46 12.70
CA PHE A 302 25.13 -18.15 12.74
C PHE A 302 23.82 -18.13 11.96
N HIS A 303 23.78 -18.75 10.77
CA HIS A 303 22.55 -18.88 9.99
C HIS A 303 21.45 -19.58 10.80
N LYS A 304 21.76 -20.72 11.42
CA LYS A 304 20.83 -21.46 12.29
C LYS A 304 20.39 -20.64 13.50
N ALA A 305 21.31 -19.94 14.17
CA ALA A 305 21.01 -19.11 15.32
C ALA A 305 20.11 -17.91 14.97
N ILE A 306 20.37 -17.24 13.83
CA ILE A 306 19.52 -16.14 13.34
C ILE A 306 18.16 -16.68 12.94
N ALA A 307 18.08 -17.81 12.23
CA ALA A 307 16.82 -18.43 11.84
C ALA A 307 15.91 -18.69 13.05
N SER A 308 16.44 -19.35 14.09
CA SER A 308 15.70 -19.59 15.34
C SER A 308 15.29 -18.28 16.02
N HIS A 309 16.19 -17.30 16.09
CA HIS A 309 15.90 -16.01 16.71
C HIS A 309 14.79 -15.24 15.99
N LEU A 310 14.83 -15.18 14.64
CA LEU A 310 13.79 -14.52 13.86
C LEU A 310 12.46 -15.28 13.94
N GLN A 311 12.50 -16.61 14.03
CA GLN A 311 11.30 -17.41 14.25
C GLN A 311 10.65 -17.03 15.58
N ASP A 312 11.43 -16.91 16.67
CA ASP A 312 10.92 -16.46 17.97
C ASP A 312 10.35 -15.03 17.93
N LEU A 313 10.99 -14.12 17.19
CA LEU A 313 10.48 -12.76 16.99
C LEU A 313 9.16 -12.75 16.20
N SER A 314 9.02 -13.62 15.18
CA SER A 314 7.81 -13.73 14.35
C SER A 314 6.58 -14.29 15.08
N GLN A 315 6.75 -14.90 16.25
CA GLN A 315 5.64 -15.34 17.10
C GLN A 315 5.07 -14.21 17.97
N ARG A 316 5.78 -13.08 18.08
CA ARG A 316 5.27 -11.91 18.80
C ARG A 316 4.24 -11.18 17.94
N PRO A 317 3.27 -10.47 18.55
CA PRO A 317 2.37 -9.60 17.80
C PRO A 317 3.17 -8.39 17.29
N LEU A 318 3.57 -8.44 16.03
CA LEU A 318 4.32 -7.36 15.38
C LEU A 318 3.38 -6.32 14.78
N GLU A 319 3.73 -5.04 14.92
CA GLU A 319 3.02 -3.93 14.29
C GLU A 319 3.31 -3.85 12.78
N PHE A 320 2.53 -3.03 12.05
CA PHE A 320 2.70 -2.84 10.60
C PHE A 320 4.14 -2.49 10.19
N ASN A 321 4.78 -1.55 10.88
CA ASN A 321 6.13 -1.10 10.57
C ASN A 321 7.16 -2.19 10.90
N GLU A 322 6.96 -2.94 11.98
CA GLU A 322 7.84 -4.03 12.40
C GLU A 322 7.76 -5.23 11.44
N LEU A 323 6.56 -5.57 10.98
CA LEU A 323 6.34 -6.58 9.94
C LEU A 323 7.07 -6.21 8.65
N TYR A 324 6.96 -4.94 8.23
CA TYR A 324 7.72 -4.43 7.08
C TYR A 324 9.23 -4.58 7.30
N THR A 325 9.74 -4.10 8.44
CA THR A 325 11.16 -4.17 8.80
C THR A 325 11.69 -5.58 8.72
N LEU A 326 10.99 -6.55 9.32
CA LEU A 326 11.40 -7.95 9.33
C LEU A 326 11.41 -8.54 7.92
N LEU A 327 10.33 -8.35 7.17
CA LEU A 327 10.21 -8.84 5.80
C LEU A 327 11.30 -8.25 4.89
N ASN A 328 11.51 -6.94 4.96
CA ASN A 328 12.54 -6.25 4.18
C ASN A 328 13.94 -6.71 4.57
N TRP A 329 14.22 -6.89 5.86
CA TRP A 329 15.54 -7.34 6.30
C TRP A 329 15.86 -8.75 5.80
N VAL A 330 14.89 -9.67 5.87
CA VAL A 330 15.06 -11.05 5.39
C VAL A 330 15.21 -11.10 3.86
N ALA A 331 14.38 -10.37 3.12
CA ALA A 331 14.41 -10.37 1.65
C ALA A 331 15.62 -9.62 1.07
N ASN A 332 15.90 -8.42 1.59
CA ASN A 332 16.78 -7.46 0.92
C ASN A 332 18.07 -7.16 1.67
N THR A 333 18.15 -7.40 2.98
CA THR A 333 19.36 -7.08 3.75
C THR A 333 20.22 -8.32 3.96
N TYR A 334 19.63 -9.44 4.39
CA TYR A 334 20.35 -10.59 4.92
C TYR A 334 21.44 -11.16 3.97
N ARG A 335 21.06 -11.43 2.70
CA ARG A 335 21.97 -11.98 1.69
C ARG A 335 22.68 -10.90 0.84
N SER A 336 22.38 -9.63 1.07
CA SER A 336 22.94 -8.53 0.26
C SER A 336 24.38 -8.21 0.64
N GLU A 337 25.02 -7.34 -0.15
CA GLU A 337 26.34 -6.75 0.15
C GLU A 337 26.36 -5.95 1.46
N LEU A 338 25.19 -5.57 1.99
CA LEU A 338 25.09 -4.91 3.28
C LEU A 338 25.40 -5.86 4.45
N PHE A 339 25.26 -7.18 4.26
CA PHE A 339 25.52 -8.16 5.32
C PHE A 339 26.33 -9.37 4.82
N LEU A 340 25.71 -10.53 4.55
CA LEU A 340 26.48 -11.74 4.24
C LEU A 340 27.20 -11.69 2.89
N GLY A 341 26.68 -10.90 1.94
CA GLY A 341 27.29 -10.71 0.63
C GLY A 341 28.44 -9.70 0.61
N HIS A 342 28.82 -9.12 1.76
CA HIS A 342 29.81 -8.05 1.83
C HIS A 342 31.16 -8.49 1.22
N PRO A 343 31.83 -7.66 0.38
CA PRO A 343 33.07 -8.04 -0.31
C PRO A 343 34.16 -8.56 0.62
N ASP A 344 34.30 -7.96 1.81
CA ASP A 344 35.30 -8.37 2.80
C ASP A 344 35.11 -9.79 3.33
N LEU A 345 33.93 -10.40 3.16
CA LEU A 345 33.63 -11.77 3.56
C LEU A 345 33.93 -12.79 2.46
N LYS A 346 34.12 -12.38 1.21
CA LYS A 346 34.45 -13.26 0.07
C LYS A 346 35.95 -13.60 0.02
N PRO A 347 36.36 -14.84 -0.32
CA PRO A 347 35.55 -15.95 -0.85
C PRO A 347 34.96 -16.90 0.21
N GLU A 348 35.24 -16.69 1.50
CA GLU A 348 34.90 -17.65 2.57
C GLU A 348 33.40 -17.76 2.87
N VAL A 349 32.62 -16.72 2.65
CA VAL A 349 31.16 -16.77 2.83
C VAL A 349 30.50 -16.91 1.47
N LYS A 350 29.95 -18.10 1.21
CA LYS A 350 29.14 -18.39 0.02
C LYS A 350 27.68 -18.40 0.40
N THR A 351 26.96 -17.36 0.01
CA THR A 351 25.54 -17.19 0.35
C THR A 351 24.62 -18.16 -0.39
N GLU A 352 25.09 -18.72 -1.50
CA GLU A 352 24.34 -19.63 -2.37
C GLU A 352 24.13 -21.00 -1.74
N ASP A 353 25.08 -21.43 -0.88
CA ASP A 353 25.06 -22.74 -0.24
C ASP A 353 24.16 -22.78 1.01
N LEU A 354 23.63 -21.62 1.43
CA LEU A 354 22.79 -21.49 2.62
C LEU A 354 21.32 -21.79 2.33
N SER A 355 20.70 -22.54 3.25
CA SER A 355 19.25 -22.72 3.29
C SER A 355 18.49 -21.40 3.40
N LEU A 356 17.17 -21.46 3.15
CA LEU A 356 16.29 -20.32 3.42
C LEU A 356 16.30 -20.00 4.92
N LEU A 357 16.39 -18.70 5.24
CA LEU A 357 16.46 -18.24 6.63
C LEU A 357 15.16 -18.50 7.40
N LEU A 358 14.03 -18.41 6.70
CA LEU A 358 12.70 -18.73 7.20
C LEU A 358 12.11 -19.85 6.35
N THR A 359 11.28 -20.69 6.96
CA THR A 359 10.53 -21.70 6.21
C THR A 359 9.53 -21.01 5.27
N PRO A 360 9.16 -21.62 4.14
CA PRO A 360 8.13 -21.06 3.25
C PRO A 360 6.82 -20.76 3.99
N ALA A 361 6.43 -21.62 4.94
CA ALA A 361 5.24 -21.43 5.76
C ALA A 361 5.32 -20.20 6.67
N ASP A 362 6.45 -19.99 7.35
CA ASP A 362 6.67 -18.82 8.21
C ASP A 362 6.75 -17.53 7.39
N TRP A 363 7.36 -17.60 6.20
CA TRP A 363 7.43 -16.47 5.27
C TRP A 363 6.04 -16.06 4.75
N ASP A 364 5.22 -17.03 4.35
CA ASP A 364 3.85 -16.78 3.91
C ASP A 364 2.98 -16.24 5.05
N LYS A 365 3.15 -16.77 6.28
CA LYS A 365 2.49 -16.24 7.47
C LYS A 365 2.83 -14.76 7.68
N LEU A 366 4.12 -14.39 7.68
CA LEU A 366 4.55 -13.00 7.84
C LEU A 366 3.99 -12.07 6.76
N LYS A 367 3.98 -12.51 5.50
CA LYS A 367 3.36 -11.74 4.41
C LYS A 367 1.86 -11.53 4.63
N ASN A 368 1.15 -12.56 5.09
CA ASN A 368 -0.29 -12.48 5.36
C ASN A 368 -0.59 -11.57 6.57
N ASP A 369 0.21 -11.64 7.63
CA ASP A 369 0.11 -10.77 8.80
C ASP A 369 0.35 -9.30 8.38
N TYR A 370 1.35 -9.05 7.52
CA TYR A 370 1.62 -7.73 6.96
C TYR A 370 0.44 -7.19 6.14
N ILE A 371 -0.12 -7.99 5.22
CA ILE A 371 -1.30 -7.60 4.42
C ILE A 371 -2.51 -7.34 5.30
N THR A 372 -2.74 -8.15 6.33
CA THR A 372 -3.84 -7.98 7.28
C THR A 372 -3.70 -6.69 8.08
N SER A 373 -2.49 -6.40 8.57
CA SER A 373 -2.18 -5.15 9.27
C SER A 373 -2.31 -3.93 8.35
N ALA A 374 -1.86 -4.05 7.10
CA ALA A 374 -2.00 -3.04 6.06
C ALA A 374 -3.47 -2.68 5.82
N LYS A 375 -4.37 -3.67 5.78
CA LYS A 375 -5.81 -3.46 5.56
C LYS A 375 -6.39 -2.43 6.53
N GLY A 376 -6.10 -2.59 7.82
CA GLY A 376 -6.53 -1.65 8.86
C GLY A 376 -5.96 -0.25 8.68
N LYS A 377 -4.70 -0.13 8.28
CA LYS A 377 -4.03 1.16 8.02
C LYS A 377 -4.62 1.87 6.79
N ILE A 378 -4.77 1.18 5.66
CA ILE A 378 -5.37 1.72 4.43
C ILE A 378 -6.79 2.21 4.69
N LYS A 379 -7.62 1.39 5.35
CA LYS A 379 -8.98 1.77 5.75
C LYS A 379 -9.02 3.03 6.61
N SER A 380 -8.06 3.16 7.54
CA SER A 380 -7.90 4.35 8.37
C SER A 380 -7.49 5.57 7.55
N TYR A 381 -6.56 5.45 6.60
CA TYR A 381 -6.15 6.56 5.74
C TYR A 381 -7.28 7.07 4.86
N PHE A 382 -8.03 6.19 4.20
CA PHE A 382 -9.21 6.57 3.43
C PHE A 382 -10.27 7.22 4.33
N GLY A 383 -10.52 6.66 5.51
CA GLY A 383 -11.39 7.30 6.51
C GLY A 383 -10.93 8.70 6.91
N ASN A 384 -9.61 8.92 7.05
CA ASN A 384 -9.05 10.24 7.35
C ASN A 384 -9.22 11.22 6.19
N ILE A 385 -9.14 10.79 4.93
CA ILE A 385 -9.45 11.64 3.76
C ILE A 385 -10.89 12.15 3.87
N LEU A 386 -11.86 11.26 4.05
CA LEU A 386 -13.27 11.64 4.18
C LEU A 386 -13.49 12.57 5.38
N ARG A 387 -12.88 12.26 6.54
CA ARG A 387 -12.95 13.16 7.70
C ARG A 387 -12.45 14.56 7.38
N LEU A 388 -11.32 14.68 6.66
CA LEU A 388 -10.77 15.98 6.28
C LEU A 388 -11.65 16.72 5.25
N GLU A 389 -12.29 16.00 4.32
CA GLU A 389 -13.30 16.61 3.45
C GLU A 389 -14.46 17.20 4.29
N VAL A 390 -14.98 16.44 5.25
CA VAL A 390 -16.05 16.93 6.14
C VAL A 390 -15.58 18.15 6.97
N THR A 391 -14.52 17.99 7.76
CA THR A 391 -14.16 18.98 8.80
C THR A 391 -13.38 20.19 8.26
N GLU A 392 -12.57 20.00 7.21
CA GLU A 392 -11.74 21.07 6.66
C GLU A 392 -12.38 21.76 5.46
N ARG A 393 -13.27 21.08 4.73
CA ARG A 393 -13.88 21.63 3.52
C ARG A 393 -15.35 21.97 3.70
N TRP A 394 -16.17 20.97 4.07
CA TRP A 394 -17.62 21.12 4.04
C TRP A 394 -18.14 21.97 5.19
N GLU A 395 -17.71 21.70 6.42
CA GLU A 395 -18.13 22.45 7.61
C GLU A 395 -17.63 23.89 7.62
N LYS A 396 -16.48 24.14 6.97
CA LYS A 396 -15.84 25.46 6.89
C LYS A 396 -16.17 26.23 5.61
N GLU A 397 -17.03 25.67 4.77
CA GLU A 397 -17.45 26.24 3.47
C GLU A 397 -16.28 26.72 2.60
N VAL A 398 -15.21 25.92 2.54
CA VAL A 398 -14.01 26.26 1.75
C VAL A 398 -14.26 25.88 0.29
N HIS A 399 -14.21 26.85 -0.62
CA HIS A 399 -14.33 26.57 -2.06
C HIS A 399 -13.24 25.60 -2.57
N PRO A 400 -13.56 24.74 -3.54
CA PRO A 400 -12.58 23.85 -4.18
C PRO A 400 -11.50 24.67 -4.90
N GLU A 401 -10.32 24.06 -5.06
CA GLU A 401 -9.23 24.68 -5.81
C GLU A 401 -9.59 24.75 -7.30
N VAL A 402 -9.12 25.77 -8.01
CA VAL A 402 -9.26 25.89 -9.48
C VAL A 402 -7.90 25.64 -10.11
N LYS A 403 -7.82 24.66 -11.01
CA LYS A 403 -6.62 24.37 -11.82
C LYS A 403 -7.05 24.21 -13.27
N GLU A 404 -6.42 24.92 -14.19
CA GLU A 404 -6.74 24.84 -15.63
C GLU A 404 -8.24 25.05 -15.92
N ASN A 405 -8.85 26.02 -15.22
CA ASN A 405 -10.29 26.30 -15.26
C ASN A 405 -11.21 25.18 -14.73
N LEU A 406 -10.68 24.08 -14.20
CA LEU A 406 -11.46 23.00 -13.58
C LEU A 406 -11.46 23.11 -12.06
N TYR A 407 -12.58 22.76 -11.43
CA TYR A 407 -12.60 22.57 -9.98
C TYR A 407 -11.93 21.26 -9.60
N HIS A 408 -11.11 21.32 -8.56
CA HIS A 408 -10.25 20.24 -8.12
C HIS A 408 -10.43 19.95 -6.63
N SER A 409 -10.68 18.69 -6.33
CA SER A 409 -10.50 18.12 -4.99
C SER A 409 -9.19 17.32 -4.95
N SER A 410 -8.57 17.29 -3.77
CA SER A 410 -7.38 16.46 -3.53
C SER A 410 -7.73 14.99 -3.32
N LEU A 411 -9.01 14.62 -3.33
CA LEU A 411 -9.50 13.24 -3.15
C LEU A 411 -8.75 12.23 -4.03
N SER A 412 -8.70 12.48 -5.34
CA SER A 412 -8.06 11.57 -6.30
C SER A 412 -6.55 11.45 -6.03
N PHE A 413 -5.88 12.57 -5.87
CA PHE A 413 -4.44 12.62 -5.62
C PHE A 413 -4.04 11.89 -4.32
N ASP A 414 -4.81 12.07 -3.25
CA ASP A 414 -4.51 11.45 -1.97
C ASP A 414 -4.70 9.92 -2.02
N ILE A 415 -5.78 9.46 -2.68
CA ILE A 415 -6.01 8.02 -2.90
C ILE A 415 -4.85 7.43 -3.69
N GLN A 416 -4.45 8.06 -4.81
CA GLN A 416 -3.34 7.60 -5.64
C GLN A 416 -2.02 7.58 -4.87
N THR A 417 -1.76 8.59 -4.03
CA THR A 417 -0.55 8.66 -3.22
C THR A 417 -0.48 7.49 -2.25
N ILE A 418 -1.58 7.20 -1.53
CA ILE A 418 -1.65 6.06 -0.60
C ILE A 418 -1.39 4.75 -1.35
N ILE A 419 -2.08 4.52 -2.47
CA ILE A 419 -1.93 3.29 -3.26
C ILE A 419 -0.48 3.16 -3.75
N GLY A 420 0.05 4.21 -4.37
CA GLY A 420 1.38 4.19 -4.98
C GLY A 420 2.50 4.00 -3.97
N GLU A 421 2.44 4.66 -2.81
CA GLU A 421 3.46 4.49 -1.79
C GLU A 421 3.44 3.09 -1.17
N HIS A 422 2.27 2.58 -0.79
CA HIS A 422 2.17 1.22 -0.22
C HIS A 422 2.55 0.13 -1.23
N MET A 423 2.16 0.28 -2.50
CA MET A 423 2.56 -0.63 -3.57
C MET A 423 4.09 -0.61 -3.78
N LYS A 424 4.71 0.57 -3.78
CA LYS A 424 6.16 0.72 -3.93
C LYS A 424 6.92 0.06 -2.77
N ILE A 425 6.48 0.31 -1.54
CA ILE A 425 7.12 -0.21 -0.32
C ILE A 425 7.04 -1.74 -0.27
N SER A 426 5.85 -2.30 -0.49
CA SER A 426 5.66 -3.75 -0.52
C SER A 426 6.35 -4.42 -1.72
N GLY A 427 6.36 -3.75 -2.88
CA GLY A 427 7.06 -4.18 -4.08
C GLY A 427 8.58 -4.23 -3.93
N ALA A 428 9.15 -3.36 -3.08
CA ALA A 428 10.58 -3.40 -2.75
C ALA A 428 10.96 -4.69 -1.99
N ILE A 429 10.04 -5.28 -1.21
CA ILE A 429 10.25 -6.59 -0.56
C ILE A 429 10.14 -7.71 -1.59
N SER A 430 9.05 -7.73 -2.36
CA SER A 430 8.85 -8.68 -3.46
C SER A 430 7.76 -8.20 -4.40
N ARG A 431 7.89 -8.52 -5.69
CA ARG A 431 6.89 -8.17 -6.72
C ARG A 431 5.49 -8.69 -6.37
N SER A 432 5.38 -9.93 -5.89
CA SER A 432 4.10 -10.55 -5.53
C SER A 432 3.43 -9.88 -4.33
N LEU A 433 4.20 -9.40 -3.34
CA LEU A 433 3.66 -8.63 -2.22
C LEU A 433 3.17 -7.25 -2.67
N GLY A 434 3.89 -6.62 -3.60
CA GLY A 434 3.45 -5.40 -4.29
C GLY A 434 2.10 -5.54 -4.97
N THR A 435 1.91 -6.63 -5.73
CA THR A 435 0.63 -6.94 -6.38
C THR A 435 -0.50 -7.17 -5.37
N LYS A 436 -0.27 -7.98 -4.32
CA LYS A 436 -1.26 -8.19 -3.25
C LYS A 436 -1.63 -6.90 -2.52
N MET A 437 -0.68 -5.99 -2.32
CA MET A 437 -0.94 -4.70 -1.70
C MET A 437 -1.82 -3.82 -2.60
N LEU A 438 -1.58 -3.82 -3.90
CA LEU A 438 -2.42 -3.10 -4.86
C LEU A 438 -3.85 -3.66 -4.85
N GLU A 439 -4.02 -4.98 -4.93
CA GLU A 439 -5.32 -5.66 -4.83
C GLU A 439 -6.06 -5.28 -3.54
N LEU A 440 -5.36 -5.29 -2.40
CA LEU A 440 -5.92 -4.86 -1.13
C LEU A 440 -6.39 -3.41 -1.15
N CYS A 441 -5.58 -2.50 -1.68
CA CYS A 441 -5.95 -1.08 -1.74
C CYS A 441 -7.16 -0.85 -2.64
N LEU A 442 -7.28 -1.58 -3.75
CA LEU A 442 -8.44 -1.53 -4.64
C LEU A 442 -9.70 -2.05 -3.96
N ALA A 443 -9.60 -3.16 -3.21
CA ALA A 443 -10.71 -3.68 -2.43
C ALA A 443 -11.19 -2.66 -1.38
N GLU A 444 -10.28 -2.03 -0.65
CA GLU A 444 -10.64 -0.96 0.30
C GLU A 444 -11.20 0.29 -0.40
N LEU A 445 -10.73 0.59 -1.61
CA LEU A 445 -11.25 1.69 -2.42
C LEU A 445 -12.71 1.43 -2.85
N HIS A 446 -13.03 0.18 -3.22
CA HIS A 446 -14.40 -0.25 -3.54
C HIS A 446 -15.34 -0.09 -2.35
N GLU A 447 -14.87 -0.34 -1.12
CA GLU A 447 -15.66 -0.05 0.10
C GLU A 447 -15.75 1.46 0.41
N PHE A 448 -14.69 2.20 0.14
CA PHE A 448 -14.58 3.61 0.52
C PHE A 448 -15.45 4.55 -0.32
N ILE A 449 -15.46 4.39 -1.65
CA ILE A 449 -16.17 5.31 -2.55
C ILE A 449 -17.67 5.38 -2.29
N PRO A 450 -18.41 4.28 -2.09
CA PRO A 450 -19.82 4.33 -1.70
C PRO A 450 -20.04 5.07 -0.39
N ARG A 451 -19.24 4.79 0.65
CA ARG A 451 -19.33 5.45 1.96
C ARG A 451 -19.07 6.95 1.88
N PHE A 452 -18.06 7.34 1.09
CA PHE A 452 -17.80 8.75 0.79
C PHE A 452 -19.02 9.41 0.13
N GLY A 453 -19.61 8.71 -0.84
CA GLY A 453 -20.81 9.12 -1.53
C GLY A 453 -22.01 9.35 -0.61
N GLU A 454 -22.29 8.38 0.26
CA GLU A 454 -23.37 8.44 1.26
C GLU A 454 -23.25 9.64 2.18
N GLU A 455 -22.05 9.91 2.71
CA GLU A 455 -21.79 11.08 3.56
C GLU A 455 -21.96 12.40 2.81
N PHE A 456 -21.50 12.49 1.56
CA PHE A 456 -21.72 13.70 0.76
C PHE A 456 -23.20 13.96 0.47
N VAL A 457 -23.98 12.89 0.21
CA VAL A 457 -25.44 12.99 0.05
C VAL A 457 -26.11 13.42 1.35
N ALA A 458 -25.74 12.82 2.48
CA ALA A 458 -26.31 13.18 3.78
C ALA A 458 -26.02 14.65 4.13
N TRP A 459 -24.77 15.09 3.95
CA TRP A 459 -24.38 16.48 4.18
C TRP A 459 -25.14 17.46 3.26
N SER A 460 -25.18 17.15 1.96
CA SER A 460 -25.82 18.03 0.97
C SER A 460 -27.33 18.09 1.10
N THR A 461 -28.00 17.06 1.61
CA THR A 461 -29.46 17.06 1.83
C THR A 461 -29.84 17.75 3.14
N ALA A 462 -29.01 17.64 4.18
CA ALA A 462 -29.24 18.29 5.47
C ALA A 462 -29.02 19.81 5.46
N ARG A 463 -28.20 20.33 4.51
CA ARG A 463 -27.82 21.74 4.46
C ARG A 463 -28.00 22.35 3.06
N ASP A 464 -28.44 23.60 3.01
CA ASP A 464 -28.46 24.39 1.80
C ASP A 464 -27.19 25.25 1.69
N SER A 465 -26.05 24.59 1.43
CA SER A 465 -24.74 25.25 1.41
C SER A 465 -24.35 25.71 0.00
N PRO A 466 -23.81 26.94 -0.16
CA PRO A 466 -23.40 27.48 -1.46
C PRO A 466 -22.21 26.74 -2.09
N ILE A 467 -21.45 25.97 -1.30
CA ILE A 467 -20.31 25.18 -1.81
C ILE A 467 -20.71 23.82 -2.39
N PHE A 468 -21.98 23.43 -2.30
CA PHE A 468 -22.46 22.16 -2.85
C PHE A 468 -22.20 22.02 -4.36
N ALA A 469 -22.61 23.00 -5.19
CA ALA A 469 -22.43 22.95 -6.64
C ALA A 469 -20.95 22.95 -7.08
N PRO A 470 -20.06 23.76 -6.44
CA PRO A 470 -18.61 23.63 -6.63
C PRO A 470 -18.07 22.23 -6.30
N TYR A 471 -18.42 21.63 -5.15
CA TYR A 471 -17.90 20.32 -4.76
C TYR A 471 -18.49 19.17 -5.57
N PHE A 472 -19.76 19.25 -5.96
CA PHE A 472 -20.35 18.34 -6.94
C PHE A 472 -19.44 18.25 -8.17
N THR A 473 -19.12 19.41 -8.76
CA THR A 473 -18.24 19.48 -9.93
C THR A 473 -16.84 18.97 -9.65
N ALA A 474 -16.24 19.38 -8.52
CA ALA A 474 -14.89 18.96 -8.13
C ALA A 474 -14.77 17.44 -7.97
N TYR A 475 -15.79 16.78 -7.41
CA TYR A 475 -15.77 15.33 -7.22
C TYR A 475 -15.97 14.56 -8.51
N ILE A 476 -16.85 15.01 -9.41
CA ILE A 476 -16.97 14.39 -10.73
C ILE A 476 -15.63 14.45 -11.47
N ASN A 477 -14.94 15.60 -11.44
CA ASN A 477 -13.60 15.74 -12.01
C ASN A 477 -12.60 14.79 -11.32
N SER A 478 -12.58 14.75 -9.97
CA SER A 478 -11.68 13.85 -9.23
C SER A 478 -11.93 12.37 -9.48
N PHE A 479 -13.18 11.95 -9.67
CA PHE A 479 -13.52 10.56 -10.02
C PHE A 479 -12.97 10.17 -11.39
N HIS A 480 -13.07 11.08 -12.36
CA HIS A 480 -12.44 10.90 -13.67
C HIS A 480 -10.91 10.79 -13.54
N ASP A 481 -10.27 11.71 -12.81
CA ASP A 481 -8.82 11.69 -12.61
C ASP A 481 -8.36 10.41 -11.89
N LEU A 482 -9.18 9.90 -10.96
CA LEU A 482 -8.89 8.65 -10.25
C LEU A 482 -8.95 7.44 -11.18
N LEU A 483 -10.00 7.30 -11.99
CA LEU A 483 -10.13 6.22 -12.97
C LEU A 483 -8.96 6.25 -13.97
N SER A 484 -8.67 7.43 -14.52
CA SER A 484 -7.56 7.60 -15.46
C SER A 484 -6.23 7.19 -14.85
N ALA A 485 -5.95 7.55 -13.59
CA ALA A 485 -4.73 7.16 -12.92
C ALA A 485 -4.66 5.65 -12.65
N LEU A 486 -5.76 5.02 -12.23
CA LEU A 486 -5.83 3.57 -12.01
C LEU A 486 -5.56 2.78 -13.30
N GLU A 487 -6.03 3.26 -14.44
CA GLU A 487 -5.79 2.64 -15.75
C GLU A 487 -4.37 2.89 -16.26
N THR A 488 -3.88 4.13 -16.18
CA THR A 488 -2.63 4.53 -16.85
C THR A 488 -1.38 4.30 -15.99
N VAL A 489 -1.46 4.62 -14.69
CA VAL A 489 -0.32 4.52 -13.75
C VAL A 489 -0.27 3.13 -13.14
N PHE A 490 -1.41 2.64 -12.63
CA PHE A 490 -1.49 1.37 -11.92
C PHE A 490 -1.83 0.17 -12.80
N LYS A 491 -2.30 0.41 -14.04
CA LYS A 491 -2.64 -0.63 -15.03
C LYS A 491 -3.64 -1.66 -14.51
N VAL A 492 -4.67 -1.19 -13.80
CA VAL A 492 -5.69 -2.01 -13.15
C VAL A 492 -6.98 -2.01 -13.97
N ASN A 493 -7.72 -3.12 -13.94
CA ASN A 493 -9.10 -3.14 -14.43
C ASN A 493 -10.02 -2.32 -13.50
N THR A 494 -10.65 -1.28 -14.06
CA THR A 494 -11.50 -0.32 -13.35
C THR A 494 -13.00 -0.56 -13.54
N GLU A 495 -13.42 -1.62 -14.24
CA GLU A 495 -14.83 -1.83 -14.64
C GLU A 495 -15.83 -1.79 -13.47
N GLU A 496 -15.49 -2.43 -12.35
CA GLU A 496 -16.36 -2.44 -11.17
C GLU A 496 -16.45 -1.05 -10.54
N LEU A 497 -15.31 -0.39 -10.34
CA LEU A 497 -15.25 0.95 -9.79
C LEU A 497 -15.97 1.97 -10.70
N GLN A 498 -15.87 1.82 -12.01
CA GLN A 498 -16.56 2.66 -12.98
C GLN A 498 -18.09 2.55 -12.82
N LYS A 499 -18.63 1.34 -12.60
CA LYS A 499 -20.08 1.14 -12.33
C LYS A 499 -20.51 1.83 -11.03
N ILE A 500 -19.69 1.74 -9.98
CA ILE A 500 -19.94 2.40 -8.69
C ILE A 500 -19.95 3.94 -8.88
N LEU A 501 -18.92 4.48 -9.53
CA LEU A 501 -18.78 5.92 -9.77
C LEU A 501 -19.86 6.46 -10.71
N ALA A 502 -20.28 5.70 -11.73
CA ALA A 502 -21.40 6.07 -12.60
C ALA A 502 -22.72 6.17 -11.81
N THR A 503 -22.97 5.21 -10.91
CA THR A 503 -24.14 5.24 -10.02
C THR A 503 -24.09 6.46 -9.10
N LEU A 504 -22.93 6.74 -8.51
CA LEU A 504 -22.74 7.88 -7.62
C LEU A 504 -22.91 9.22 -8.36
N THR A 505 -22.33 9.33 -9.55
CA THR A 505 -22.44 10.48 -10.44
C THR A 505 -23.90 10.76 -10.77
N ARG A 506 -24.67 9.74 -11.16
CA ARG A 506 -26.11 9.88 -11.42
C ARG A 506 -26.87 10.36 -10.19
N ASN A 507 -26.56 9.81 -9.01
CA ASN A 507 -27.19 10.23 -7.75
C ASN A 507 -26.88 11.69 -7.43
N PHE A 508 -25.62 12.12 -7.58
CA PHE A 508 -25.21 13.51 -7.36
C PHE A 508 -25.88 14.46 -8.35
N THR A 509 -25.94 14.11 -9.64
CA THR A 509 -26.64 14.89 -10.66
C THR A 509 -28.12 15.05 -10.34
N ASN A 510 -28.79 13.99 -9.87
CA ASN A 510 -30.19 14.08 -9.44
C ASN A 510 -30.39 15.06 -8.28
N ILE A 511 -29.49 15.04 -7.28
CA ILE A 511 -29.54 16.00 -6.15
C ILE A 511 -29.29 17.42 -6.65
N PHE A 512 -28.32 17.61 -7.54
CA PHE A 512 -28.03 18.90 -8.15
C PHE A 512 -29.26 19.48 -8.87
N LEU A 513 -29.88 18.71 -9.75
CA LEU A 513 -31.08 19.12 -10.48
C LEU A 513 -32.26 19.39 -9.54
N ASN A 514 -32.44 18.60 -8.48
CA ASN A 514 -33.49 18.82 -7.50
C ASN A 514 -33.30 20.10 -6.69
N LYS A 515 -32.07 20.41 -6.27
CA LYS A 515 -31.75 21.68 -5.59
C LYS A 515 -31.96 22.88 -6.50
N LEU A 516 -31.49 22.81 -7.75
CA LEU A 516 -31.73 23.83 -8.77
C LEU A 516 -33.24 24.07 -8.96
N ARG A 517 -34.01 22.99 -9.18
CA ARG A 517 -35.47 23.04 -9.31
C ARG A 517 -36.13 23.68 -8.10
N THR A 518 -35.69 23.34 -6.89
CA THR A 518 -36.25 23.90 -5.65
C THR A 518 -36.06 25.42 -5.57
N LYS A 519 -34.96 25.96 -6.11
CA LYS A 519 -34.68 27.40 -6.17
C LYS A 519 -35.38 28.09 -7.34
N ALA A 520 -35.48 27.44 -8.50
CA ALA A 520 -36.09 28.00 -9.70
C ALA A 520 -37.63 27.98 -9.66
N GLN A 521 -38.24 26.91 -9.13
CA GLN A 521 -39.69 26.69 -9.21
C GLN A 521 -40.56 27.79 -8.56
N PRO A 522 -40.18 28.39 -7.42
CA PRO A 522 -40.93 29.51 -6.85
C PRO A 522 -40.98 30.74 -7.78
N LEU A 523 -39.90 31.02 -8.50
CA LEU A 523 -39.82 32.12 -9.46
C LEU A 523 -40.60 31.79 -10.74
N LEU A 524 -40.46 30.58 -11.25
CA LEU A 524 -41.23 30.09 -12.40
C LEU A 524 -42.74 30.12 -12.13
N LYS A 525 -43.20 29.69 -10.96
CA LYS A 525 -44.63 29.71 -10.59
C LYS A 525 -45.23 31.12 -10.52
N LYS A 526 -44.40 32.17 -10.37
CA LYS A 526 -44.87 33.56 -10.34
C LYS A 526 -45.14 34.12 -11.73
N ILE A 527 -44.64 33.51 -12.80
CA ILE A 527 -44.86 33.95 -14.18
C ILE A 527 -46.37 34.15 -14.43
N LEU A 528 -46.73 35.29 -15.04
CA LEU A 528 -48.10 35.74 -15.31
C LEU A 528 -49.02 35.94 -14.07
N THR A 529 -48.49 35.96 -12.84
CA THR A 529 -49.25 36.43 -11.67
C THR A 529 -49.37 37.95 -11.68
N LYS A 530 -50.28 38.51 -10.87
CA LYS A 530 -50.44 39.99 -10.78
C LYS A 530 -49.12 40.66 -10.38
N ASP A 531 -48.42 40.11 -9.40
CA ASP A 531 -47.16 40.66 -8.91
C ASP A 531 -46.06 40.62 -9.99
N TRP A 532 -45.97 39.51 -10.72
CA TRP A 532 -45.03 39.40 -11.85
C TRP A 532 -45.34 40.41 -12.96
N ILE A 533 -46.62 40.62 -13.30
CA ILE A 533 -47.06 41.60 -14.32
C ILE A 533 -46.76 43.04 -13.88
N LEU A 534 -46.89 43.34 -12.58
CA LEU A 534 -46.60 44.66 -12.01
C LEU A 534 -45.09 44.90 -11.80
N ALA A 535 -44.24 43.96 -12.23
CA ALA A 535 -42.78 44.06 -12.16
C ALA A 535 -42.24 44.32 -10.76
N THR A 536 -42.84 43.70 -9.74
CA THR A 536 -42.33 43.80 -8.35
C THR A 536 -41.01 43.05 -8.14
N GLU A 537 -40.64 42.16 -9.06
CA GLU A 537 -39.39 41.39 -9.03
C GLU A 537 -38.42 41.83 -10.12
N ARG A 538 -37.12 41.72 -9.82
CA ARG A 538 -36.07 42.02 -10.80
C ARG A 538 -36.10 41.00 -11.94
N PRO A 539 -35.90 41.44 -13.20
CA PRO A 539 -35.99 40.57 -14.38
C PRO A 539 -34.89 39.49 -14.42
N ASP A 540 -33.78 39.68 -13.70
CA ASP A 540 -32.68 38.73 -13.59
C ASP A 540 -32.83 37.72 -12.43
N SER A 541 -33.94 37.75 -11.68
CA SER A 541 -34.10 36.92 -10.48
C SER A 541 -34.04 35.42 -10.79
N LEU A 542 -34.71 34.99 -11.87
CA LEU A 542 -34.71 33.59 -12.31
C LEU A 542 -33.32 33.16 -12.81
N ALA A 543 -32.70 33.98 -13.68
CA ALA A 543 -31.36 33.73 -14.19
C ALA A 543 -30.33 33.65 -13.05
N SER A 544 -30.43 34.53 -12.06
CA SER A 544 -29.59 34.52 -10.86
C SER A 544 -29.76 33.26 -10.02
N ALA A 545 -30.99 32.77 -9.84
CA ALA A 545 -31.26 31.54 -9.09
C ALA A 545 -30.71 30.29 -9.80
N VAL A 546 -30.83 30.23 -11.13
CA VAL A 546 -30.24 29.14 -11.94
C VAL A 546 -28.72 29.22 -11.94
N SER A 547 -28.16 30.44 -12.08
CA SER A 547 -26.73 30.74 -12.09
C SER A 547 -26.00 30.37 -10.80
N GLN A 548 -26.70 30.27 -9.65
CA GLN A 548 -26.11 29.71 -8.42
C GLN A 548 -25.61 28.27 -8.59
N PHE A 549 -26.11 27.54 -9.59
CA PHE A 549 -25.73 26.17 -9.89
C PHE A 549 -25.00 26.07 -11.23
N SER A 550 -25.61 26.58 -12.31
CA SER A 550 -25.15 26.36 -13.68
C SER A 550 -23.76 26.93 -13.97
N LYS A 551 -23.39 28.06 -13.36
CA LYS A 551 -22.05 28.67 -13.56
C LYS A 551 -20.91 27.76 -13.14
N HIS A 552 -21.17 26.80 -12.25
CA HIS A 552 -20.14 25.90 -11.77
C HIS A 552 -19.84 24.78 -12.77
N LEU A 553 -20.77 24.49 -13.70
CA LEU A 553 -20.61 23.45 -14.71
C LEU A 553 -19.52 23.78 -15.74
N GLN A 554 -19.22 25.06 -15.96
CA GLN A 554 -18.09 25.49 -16.81
C GLN A 554 -16.72 25.04 -16.26
N HIS A 555 -16.68 24.66 -14.98
CA HIS A 555 -15.48 24.14 -14.31
C HIS A 555 -15.48 22.61 -14.21
N MET A 556 -16.44 21.94 -14.87
CA MET A 556 -16.49 20.50 -15.04
C MET A 556 -15.75 20.12 -16.32
N ARG A 557 -15.19 18.91 -16.35
CA ARG A 557 -14.55 18.38 -17.56
C ARG A 557 -15.57 18.19 -18.69
N GLU A 558 -15.19 18.58 -19.90
CA GLU A 558 -15.98 18.35 -21.11
C GLU A 558 -15.96 16.88 -21.56
N PRO A 559 -17.03 16.36 -22.18
CA PRO A 559 -18.27 17.04 -22.59
C PRO A 559 -19.35 17.11 -21.49
N MET A 560 -19.09 16.52 -20.32
CA MET A 560 -20.12 16.30 -19.29
C MET A 560 -20.67 17.60 -18.70
N GLY A 561 -19.81 18.60 -18.51
CA GLY A 561 -20.20 19.94 -18.05
C GLY A 561 -21.20 20.60 -18.99
N GLN A 562 -20.87 20.67 -20.29
CA GLN A 562 -21.74 21.24 -21.31
C GLN A 562 -23.04 20.45 -21.46
N GLU A 563 -23.00 19.11 -21.46
CA GLU A 563 -24.21 18.28 -21.55
C GLU A 563 -25.19 18.56 -20.41
N LEU A 564 -24.71 18.57 -19.16
CA LEU A 564 -25.56 18.90 -18.01
C LEU A 564 -26.07 20.35 -18.07
N LEU A 565 -25.26 21.26 -18.61
CA LEU A 565 -25.67 22.65 -18.81
C LEU A 565 -26.76 22.80 -19.88
N ARG A 566 -26.71 22.01 -20.98
CA ARG A 566 -27.80 21.91 -21.97
C ARG A 566 -29.09 21.42 -21.31
N ASP A 567 -29.02 20.39 -20.47
CA ASP A 567 -30.18 19.87 -19.74
C ASP A 567 -30.78 20.92 -18.80
N VAL A 568 -29.95 21.68 -18.10
CA VAL A 568 -30.40 22.81 -17.26
C VAL A 568 -31.07 23.89 -18.10
N HIS A 569 -30.48 24.28 -19.23
CA HIS A 569 -31.04 25.29 -20.12
C HIS A 569 -32.42 24.86 -20.66
N LYS A 570 -32.50 23.64 -21.20
CA LYS A 570 -33.75 23.04 -21.69
C LYS A 570 -34.81 22.97 -20.59
N TYR A 571 -34.43 22.53 -19.38
CA TYR A 571 -35.35 22.44 -18.24
C TYR A 571 -35.99 23.79 -17.91
N VAL A 572 -35.19 24.86 -17.78
CA VAL A 572 -35.72 26.18 -17.37
C VAL A 572 -36.64 26.76 -18.45
N VAL A 573 -36.27 26.66 -19.73
CA VAL A 573 -37.11 27.12 -20.85
C VAL A 573 -38.42 26.33 -20.92
N ARG A 574 -38.34 25.00 -20.80
CA ARG A 574 -39.51 24.12 -20.79
C ARG A 574 -40.49 24.48 -19.68
N GLU A 575 -40.00 24.65 -18.45
CA GLU A 575 -40.84 25.06 -17.33
C GLU A 575 -41.39 26.47 -17.53
N TYR A 576 -40.60 27.41 -18.06
CA TYR A 576 -41.05 28.77 -18.34
C TYR A 576 -42.28 28.75 -19.27
N ILE A 577 -42.17 28.06 -20.41
CA ILE A 577 -43.25 27.90 -21.38
C ILE A 577 -44.45 27.20 -20.74
N MET A 578 -44.22 26.14 -19.95
CA MET A 578 -45.28 25.43 -19.25
C MET A 578 -46.07 26.35 -18.30
N GLN A 579 -45.43 27.31 -17.63
CA GLN A 579 -46.13 28.27 -16.77
C GLN A 579 -46.94 29.31 -17.57
N VAL A 580 -46.47 29.65 -18.76
CA VAL A 580 -47.14 30.57 -19.70
C VAL A 580 -48.40 29.95 -20.27
N ILE A 581 -48.33 28.71 -20.76
CA ILE A 581 -49.47 28.05 -21.46
C ILE A 581 -50.57 27.54 -20.52
N LYS A 582 -50.42 27.68 -19.20
CA LYS A 582 -51.46 27.32 -18.23
C LYS A 582 -52.75 28.11 -18.47
N PRO A 583 -53.94 27.50 -18.32
CA PRO A 583 -55.20 28.21 -18.46
C PRO A 583 -55.29 29.42 -17.52
N ARG A 584 -55.47 30.62 -18.09
CA ARG A 584 -55.66 31.88 -17.34
C ARG A 584 -56.81 32.71 -17.89
N GLY A 585 -57.25 33.70 -17.09
CA GLY A 585 -58.25 34.69 -17.51
C GLY A 585 -57.75 35.58 -18.64
N LYS A 586 -58.67 36.23 -19.36
CA LYS A 586 -58.34 37.14 -20.47
C LYS A 586 -57.62 38.38 -19.95
N MET A 587 -56.55 38.78 -20.64
CA MET A 587 -55.78 39.99 -20.37
C MET A 587 -56.20 41.13 -21.31
N ASN A 588 -56.22 42.36 -20.80
CA ASN A 588 -56.44 43.56 -21.62
C ASN A 588 -55.20 43.86 -22.49
N GLU A 589 -55.30 44.80 -23.42
CA GLU A 589 -54.21 45.09 -24.37
C GLU A 589 -52.93 45.58 -23.72
N GLU A 590 -53.05 46.50 -22.77
CA GLU A 590 -51.90 47.05 -22.05
C GLU A 590 -51.16 45.95 -21.25
N THR A 591 -51.91 45.07 -20.59
CA THR A 591 -51.34 43.94 -19.84
C THR A 591 -50.63 42.97 -20.77
N ARG A 592 -51.19 42.67 -21.95
CA ARG A 592 -50.54 41.79 -22.92
C ARG A 592 -49.22 42.37 -23.45
N GLN A 593 -49.17 43.67 -23.69
CA GLN A 593 -47.95 44.35 -24.11
C GLN A 593 -46.87 44.26 -23.02
N ARG A 594 -47.22 44.56 -21.78
CA ARG A 594 -46.31 44.44 -20.63
C ARG A 594 -45.81 43.01 -20.42
N VAL A 595 -46.70 42.02 -20.57
CA VAL A 595 -46.35 40.59 -20.48
C VAL A 595 -45.36 40.21 -21.58
N SER A 596 -45.62 40.61 -22.82
CA SER A 596 -44.75 40.33 -23.97
C SER A 596 -43.35 40.93 -23.78
N GLU A 597 -43.26 42.22 -23.43
CA GLU A 597 -41.99 42.91 -23.17
C GLU A 597 -41.20 42.23 -22.04
N LYS A 598 -41.89 41.87 -20.95
CA LYS A 598 -41.23 41.21 -19.82
C LYS A 598 -40.76 39.79 -20.15
N MET A 599 -41.56 39.01 -20.88
CA MET A 599 -41.15 37.68 -21.34
C MET A 599 -39.91 37.76 -22.22
N ASN A 600 -39.88 38.72 -23.16
CA ASN A 600 -38.74 38.94 -24.04
C ASN A 600 -37.48 39.32 -23.26
N GLU A 601 -37.61 40.21 -22.27
CA GLU A 601 -36.48 40.62 -21.43
C GLU A 601 -35.95 39.46 -20.58
N GLU A 602 -36.82 38.75 -19.86
CA GLU A 602 -36.42 37.61 -19.01
C GLU A 602 -35.80 36.48 -19.83
N ALA A 603 -36.36 36.17 -21.00
CA ALA A 603 -35.83 35.14 -21.91
C ALA A 603 -34.41 35.48 -22.37
N ARG A 604 -34.18 36.73 -22.78
CA ARG A 604 -32.86 37.21 -23.20
C ARG A 604 -31.84 37.13 -22.07
N ILE A 605 -32.20 37.62 -20.87
CA ILE A 605 -31.29 37.57 -19.70
C ILE A 605 -30.94 36.11 -19.36
N LEU A 606 -31.94 35.23 -19.30
CA LEU A 606 -31.75 33.82 -18.99
C LEU A 606 -30.85 33.12 -20.02
N ASN A 607 -31.16 33.28 -21.31
CA ASN A 607 -30.38 32.67 -22.39
C ASN A 607 -28.94 33.16 -22.37
N ASN A 608 -28.72 34.48 -22.39
CA ASN A 608 -27.37 35.05 -22.39
C ASN A 608 -26.56 34.55 -21.18
N THR A 609 -27.17 34.50 -19.99
CA THR A 609 -26.50 33.99 -18.79
C THR A 609 -26.03 32.55 -18.96
N LEU A 610 -26.82 31.67 -19.58
CA LEU A 610 -26.48 30.26 -19.77
C LEU A 610 -25.51 30.05 -20.94
N ILE A 611 -25.62 30.83 -22.01
CA ILE A 611 -24.67 30.84 -23.13
C ILE A 611 -23.29 31.31 -22.65
N ASP A 612 -23.23 32.39 -21.86
CA ASP A 612 -21.99 32.91 -21.26
C ASP A 612 -21.30 31.87 -20.34
N GLN A 613 -22.07 30.93 -19.81
CA GLN A 613 -21.59 29.83 -18.96
C GLN A 613 -21.19 28.57 -19.75
N GLY A 614 -21.31 28.59 -21.09
CA GLY A 614 -20.89 27.50 -21.96
C GLY A 614 -22.03 26.66 -22.56
N SER A 615 -23.29 27.04 -22.37
CA SER A 615 -24.40 26.40 -23.08
C SER A 615 -24.31 26.76 -24.56
N ASP A 616 -24.68 25.81 -25.42
CA ASP A 616 -24.81 26.00 -26.87
C ASP A 616 -26.27 25.87 -27.34
N SER A 617 -27.22 25.87 -26.40
CA SER A 617 -28.65 25.70 -26.68
C SER A 617 -29.36 27.01 -26.99
N ASP A 618 -28.72 27.90 -27.75
CA ASP A 618 -29.27 29.21 -28.14
C ASP A 618 -30.57 29.09 -28.97
N TRP A 619 -30.73 27.95 -29.63
CA TRP A 619 -31.97 27.57 -30.34
C TRP A 619 -33.21 27.51 -29.43
N LEU A 620 -33.07 27.56 -28.10
CA LEU A 620 -34.19 27.61 -27.16
C LEU A 620 -34.76 29.02 -26.96
N LEU A 621 -33.97 30.07 -27.20
CA LEU A 621 -34.38 31.46 -27.01
C LEU A 621 -35.59 31.86 -27.86
N PRO A 622 -35.66 31.54 -29.17
CA PRO A 622 -36.79 31.91 -30.01
C PRO A 622 -38.14 31.38 -29.51
N ALA A 623 -38.18 30.26 -28.78
CA ALA A 623 -39.43 29.65 -28.30
C ALA A 623 -40.24 30.61 -27.42
N ILE A 624 -39.56 31.30 -26.49
CA ILE A 624 -40.23 32.25 -25.59
C ILE A 624 -40.55 33.54 -26.34
N HIS A 625 -39.67 33.99 -27.24
CA HIS A 625 -39.89 35.18 -28.07
C HIS A 625 -41.13 35.05 -28.96
N HIS A 626 -41.24 33.95 -29.71
CA HIS A 626 -42.41 33.68 -30.55
C HIS A 626 -43.71 33.69 -29.75
N ILE A 627 -43.73 33.09 -28.56
CA ILE A 627 -44.91 33.09 -27.68
C ILE A 627 -45.21 34.50 -27.18
N ALA A 628 -44.20 35.26 -26.78
CA ALA A 628 -44.34 36.64 -26.33
C ALA A 628 -44.88 37.55 -27.44
N ASP A 629 -44.41 37.39 -28.67
CA ASP A 629 -44.82 38.17 -29.84
C ASP A 629 -46.28 37.86 -30.21
N ILE A 630 -46.69 36.59 -30.17
CA ILE A 630 -48.11 36.21 -30.31
C ILE A 630 -49.00 36.90 -29.26
N ILE A 631 -48.54 36.98 -28.00
CA ILE A 631 -49.30 37.59 -26.89
C ILE A 631 -49.40 39.12 -27.06
N GLY A 632 -48.29 39.78 -27.40
CA GLY A 632 -48.17 41.23 -27.50
C GLY A 632 -48.76 41.84 -28.79
N GLU A 633 -48.83 41.08 -29.88
CA GLU A 633 -49.21 41.61 -31.20
C GLU A 633 -50.58 42.30 -31.21
N LYS A 634 -50.61 43.56 -31.65
CA LYS A 634 -51.82 44.40 -31.72
C LYS A 634 -52.66 44.07 -32.95
N LYS A 635 -52.01 43.83 -34.09
CA LYS A 635 -52.66 43.55 -35.37
C LYS A 635 -53.04 42.09 -35.45
N LYS A 636 -54.35 41.80 -35.39
CA LYS A 636 -54.86 40.42 -35.39
C LYS A 636 -54.49 39.61 -36.63
N ASP A 637 -54.12 40.26 -37.73
CA ASP A 637 -53.72 39.58 -38.96
C ASP A 637 -52.26 39.09 -38.92
N LYS A 638 -51.39 39.82 -38.20
CA LYS A 638 -49.98 39.46 -37.98
C LYS A 638 -49.78 38.30 -37.01
N ILE A 639 -50.75 38.03 -36.14
CA ILE A 639 -50.71 36.86 -35.23
C ILE A 639 -50.51 35.55 -36.00
N LYS A 640 -50.99 35.47 -37.25
CA LYS A 640 -50.82 34.29 -38.10
C LYS A 640 -49.37 34.07 -38.52
N GLU A 641 -48.61 35.15 -38.72
CA GLU A 641 -47.20 35.13 -39.11
C GLU A 641 -46.37 34.58 -37.95
N HIS A 642 -46.52 35.15 -36.75
CA HIS A 642 -45.85 34.66 -35.53
C HIS A 642 -46.17 33.21 -35.19
N VAL A 643 -47.43 32.76 -35.38
CA VAL A 643 -47.80 31.34 -35.18
C VAL A 643 -47.14 30.44 -36.22
N LYS A 644 -46.98 30.92 -37.46
CA LYS A 644 -46.31 30.18 -38.52
C LYS A 644 -44.82 30.04 -38.20
N GLU A 645 -44.16 31.12 -37.80
CA GLU A 645 -42.74 31.11 -37.39
C GLU A 645 -42.50 30.14 -36.22
N LEU A 646 -43.34 30.19 -35.17
CA LEU A 646 -43.29 29.23 -34.07
C LEU A 646 -43.40 27.76 -34.54
N CYS A 647 -44.36 27.47 -35.42
CA CYS A 647 -44.58 26.12 -35.96
C CYS A 647 -43.45 25.68 -36.93
N GLN A 648 -42.70 26.61 -37.52
CA GLN A 648 -41.57 26.33 -38.40
C GLN A 648 -40.30 26.04 -37.60
N ASP A 649 -40.00 26.87 -36.59
CA ASP A 649 -38.80 26.73 -35.77
C ASP A 649 -38.91 25.55 -34.79
N TYR A 650 -40.12 25.21 -34.36
CA TYR A 650 -40.40 24.11 -33.43
C TYR A 650 -41.46 23.16 -33.99
N PRO A 651 -41.08 22.26 -34.92
CA PRO A 651 -42.02 21.35 -35.59
C PRO A 651 -42.67 20.33 -34.64
N ASP A 652 -42.09 20.14 -33.44
CA ASP A 652 -42.60 19.24 -32.40
C ASP A 652 -43.73 19.87 -31.56
N ILE A 653 -44.14 21.10 -31.85
CA ILE A 653 -45.25 21.79 -31.19
C ILE A 653 -46.60 21.18 -31.54
N ARG A 654 -47.33 20.72 -30.53
CA ARG A 654 -48.68 20.16 -30.70
C ARG A 654 -49.76 21.24 -30.77
N LYS A 655 -50.89 20.89 -31.39
CA LYS A 655 -52.08 21.73 -31.54
C LYS A 655 -52.55 22.36 -30.22
N GLU A 656 -52.50 21.59 -29.14
CA GLU A 656 -52.96 21.99 -27.82
C GLU A 656 -52.12 23.16 -27.28
N HIS A 657 -50.80 23.16 -27.52
CA HIS A 657 -49.90 24.25 -27.12
C HIS A 657 -50.26 25.54 -27.86
N VAL A 658 -50.41 25.48 -29.18
CA VAL A 658 -50.76 26.66 -30.01
C VAL A 658 -52.12 27.22 -29.57
N LEU A 659 -53.11 26.35 -29.35
CA LEU A 659 -54.44 26.78 -28.91
C LEU A 659 -54.43 27.41 -27.52
N ALA A 660 -53.52 27.00 -26.63
CA ALA A 660 -53.36 27.58 -25.30
C ALA A 660 -52.69 28.96 -25.34
N VAL A 661 -51.64 29.12 -26.13
CA VAL A 661 -51.01 30.44 -26.38
C VAL A 661 -52.04 31.43 -26.96
N LEU A 662 -52.81 30.99 -27.96
CA LEU A 662 -53.87 31.84 -28.53
C LEU A 662 -55.04 32.09 -27.55
N ALA A 663 -55.26 31.19 -26.59
CA ALA A 663 -56.25 31.40 -25.52
C ALA A 663 -55.78 32.51 -24.58
N LEU A 664 -54.51 32.47 -24.17
CA LEU A 664 -53.88 33.48 -23.34
C LEU A 664 -53.90 34.86 -24.01
N ARG A 665 -53.69 34.90 -25.33
CA ARG A 665 -53.87 36.11 -26.16
C ARG A 665 -55.30 36.69 -26.10
N GLY A 666 -56.30 35.91 -25.70
CA GLY A 666 -57.70 36.33 -25.55
C GLY A 666 -58.57 36.08 -26.77
N LEU A 667 -58.16 35.21 -27.70
CA LEU A 667 -58.91 34.91 -28.92
C LEU A 667 -60.03 33.87 -28.68
N GLY A 668 -61.20 34.11 -29.28
CA GLY A 668 -62.34 33.17 -29.23
C GLY A 668 -62.07 31.86 -29.99
N ARG A 669 -62.77 30.77 -29.63
CA ARG A 669 -62.53 29.40 -30.15
C ARG A 669 -62.45 29.34 -31.66
N THR A 670 -63.41 29.92 -32.38
CA THR A 670 -63.48 29.89 -33.85
C THR A 670 -62.27 30.55 -34.50
N ARG A 671 -61.79 31.66 -33.93
CA ARG A 671 -60.63 32.39 -34.45
C ARG A 671 -59.32 31.65 -34.15
N ARG A 672 -59.21 31.01 -32.98
CA ARG A 672 -58.07 30.14 -32.65
C ARG A 672 -57.94 28.98 -33.64
N ALA A 673 -59.06 28.29 -33.91
CA ALA A 673 -59.10 27.20 -34.88
C ALA A 673 -58.76 27.67 -36.32
N ALA A 674 -59.22 28.86 -36.72
CA ALA A 674 -58.90 29.43 -38.02
C ALA A 674 -57.41 29.80 -38.15
N ILE A 675 -56.82 30.43 -37.13
CA ILE A 675 -55.39 30.79 -37.13
C ILE A 675 -54.52 29.53 -37.14
N PHE A 676 -54.84 28.52 -36.32
CA PHE A 676 -54.12 27.25 -36.32
C PHE A 676 -54.14 26.57 -37.70
N ARG A 677 -55.32 26.40 -38.32
CA ARG A 677 -55.47 25.79 -39.65
C ARG A 677 -54.76 26.55 -40.77
N GLN A 678 -54.50 27.84 -40.59
CA GLN A 678 -53.86 28.66 -41.61
C GLN A 678 -52.35 28.82 -41.37
N GLY A 679 -51.92 28.86 -40.11
CA GLY A 679 -50.52 29.05 -39.71
C GLY A 679 -49.70 27.76 -39.63
N CYS A 680 -50.30 26.63 -39.25
CA CYS A 680 -49.58 25.36 -39.02
C CYS A 680 -49.99 24.26 -40.00
N ARG A 681 -50.26 24.61 -41.28
CA ARG A 681 -50.63 23.66 -42.36
C ARG A 681 -49.60 22.55 -42.62
N ALA A 682 -48.39 22.67 -42.08
CA ALA A 682 -47.29 21.71 -42.26
C ALA A 682 -47.19 20.64 -41.15
N LEU A 683 -48.01 20.72 -40.10
CA LEU A 683 -47.91 19.80 -38.95
C LEU A 683 -48.53 18.39 -39.21
N GLU A 684 -49.03 18.13 -40.42
CA GLU A 684 -49.78 16.92 -40.78
C GLU A 684 -48.93 15.79 -41.42
N SER A 685 -47.60 15.90 -41.50
CA SER A 685 -46.74 14.78 -41.90
C SER A 685 -45.85 14.30 -40.73
N PRO A 686 -46.05 13.06 -40.22
CA PRO A 686 -45.18 12.49 -39.21
C PRO A 686 -44.00 11.84 -39.92
N ASP A 687 -42.96 12.62 -40.22
CA ASP A 687 -41.65 12.04 -40.51
C ASP A 687 -40.71 12.40 -39.37
N SER A 688 -40.37 11.36 -38.60
CA SER A 688 -39.53 11.41 -37.41
C SER A 688 -38.09 11.71 -37.80
N GLY A 689 -37.81 12.98 -38.05
CA GLY A 689 -36.47 13.50 -38.27
C GLY A 689 -35.77 13.83 -36.95
N VAL A 690 -34.51 13.43 -36.85
CA VAL A 690 -33.54 13.70 -35.77
C VAL A 690 -33.36 15.22 -35.62
N GLY A 691 -34.25 15.88 -34.88
CA GLY A 691 -34.20 17.31 -34.56
C GLY A 691 -34.33 17.52 -33.05
N SER A 692 -33.80 18.65 -32.56
CA SER A 692 -33.87 19.04 -31.15
C SER A 692 -35.33 19.13 -30.68
N THR A 693 -35.70 18.36 -29.66
CA THR A 693 -37.07 18.32 -29.12
C THR A 693 -37.25 19.31 -27.96
N LEU A 694 -38.38 20.02 -27.89
CA LEU A 694 -38.73 20.92 -26.78
C LEU A 694 -40.18 20.75 -26.35
N PHE A 695 -41.13 20.95 -27.27
CA PHE A 695 -42.56 20.90 -27.00
C PHE A 695 -43.10 19.47 -26.84
N THR A 696 -42.41 18.45 -27.35
CA THR A 696 -42.79 17.06 -27.04
C THR A 696 -42.76 16.78 -25.54
N GLU A 697 -41.82 17.39 -24.82
CA GLU A 697 -41.62 17.22 -23.38
C GLU A 697 -42.46 18.17 -22.51
N ILE A 698 -43.18 19.12 -23.12
CA ILE A 698 -44.11 20.00 -22.41
C ILE A 698 -45.48 19.31 -22.41
N ASP A 699 -46.12 19.15 -21.26
CA ASP A 699 -47.46 18.57 -21.21
C ASP A 699 -48.50 19.49 -21.88
N ALA A 700 -49.36 18.89 -22.70
CA ALA A 700 -50.44 19.61 -23.36
C ALA A 700 -51.47 20.10 -22.32
N PRO A 701 -51.79 21.41 -22.28
CA PRO A 701 -52.77 21.92 -21.33
C PRO A 701 -54.17 21.40 -21.66
N VAL A 702 -54.90 20.92 -20.65
CA VAL A 702 -56.30 20.51 -20.79
C VAL A 702 -57.15 21.76 -21.06
N ILE A 703 -57.47 22.00 -22.33
CA ILE A 703 -58.40 23.06 -22.72
C ILE A 703 -59.81 22.54 -22.38
N MET A 704 -60.28 22.78 -21.15
CA MET A 704 -61.67 22.46 -20.79
C MET A 704 -62.62 23.23 -21.70
N SER A 705 -63.29 22.50 -22.57
CA SER A 705 -64.41 22.96 -23.37
C SER A 705 -65.66 23.04 -22.50
N CYS A 706 -65.70 23.93 -21.49
CA CYS A 706 -66.95 24.21 -20.80
C CYS A 706 -67.81 25.11 -21.70
N PHE A 707 -69.03 24.65 -21.96
CA PHE A 707 -70.04 25.11 -22.92
C PHE A 707 -70.10 26.61 -23.19
#